data_AF-A0A953DZV2-F1
#
_entry.id   AF-A0A953DZV2-F1
#
_cell.length_a   1.000
_cell.length_b   1.000
_cell.length_c   1.000
_cell.angle_alpha   90.00
_cell.angle_beta   90.00
_cell.angle_gamma   90.00
#
_symmetry.space_group_name_H-M   'P 1'
#
loop_
_entity.id
_entity.type
_entity.pdbx_description
1 polymer ?
#
loop_
_entity_poly.entity_id
_entity_poly.type
_entity_poly.pdbx_seq_one_letter_code
_entity_poly.pdbx_strand_id
1 'polypeptide(L)'
;MATSLGRALTTLVEVAGLCALVWWTGRKAGAFTGFPKGYDAMGHLSKATYIAENWPHIWWNYEWYSGQPTFTGSYPPGYHMLLVAVAKFANVPLPTAMNVVTFGALCLLVVGVYGTARAATGRRIAGLVAGALVAATPTVWSQNIVLGLYPRFTALAFAAPALGCAVRHAVRGGRLAALGTCVFLAASLGTHPIVGAIALVAVSGITVLQPAVPIGVRLVTTIAWWGVSLSMAGYFYLPLLLEKRSQSLFTDFEVPLNPRLLLGPWHGSIDALLPATLPAAALCAVLALRTCRPPRVSVAAKESLGVDVLALSDPDADLPTVGDRRIRRFLRWKRFQRELGYPTRLVVFFTALSLPFFGYGFVGYLDERFPYYINGLQPSDLLVYPAVCVALSLGIAIGIVVRLLGKPRATKGWPRVLGRAAGHLAIATIAAVVAVRAFAVTVPLLPQQAKTNDIPAQQARLAVFPKAADGQRQYRVAGVADSVTKWINEYWDAPQTRGYDDHGALFFDWQVWLEDALVDPAFSPAERDFLLDWYAVGWVDTDSGAGPTGMYDDPARFQLLAQDTRYAVLASYRYRAARPIVSVSRAPVVLFVGDTRHYDLFVRALSYADIGSTTVVPLQGPASLDDVTASDLRHADAVVLYGARIGKAGRDAALLRRYVEAGGRLLVDSADDADQVTKLLRAKANPLPVRAVHGTVIDGPDWGWRPLAPTLTEEMLANFGPASYAGTNQWAVSGALLLADWGRPLLTAERRTVLVGGRLGSGSVVWSGLGLPYHIDVFHSQAESRVLAKLLLGEEMSAPAATRSASAFSDAALRYRFVDPDRRVIDIDGRASGVLVKERWSPNWHATVDGTPTRIEIAGPGMMWIPLPDKGGSHHLVLSYRLSLVEIAGYGLAALTTTGVLLLLLVPPLWSWGRRRLEALVTVAARPVVGRFPSDVPDPPDAPPPVALQRDAAHRT
;
A
#
# COMPACT_ATOMS: atom_id res chain seq x y z
N MET A 1 -8.70 48.38 -14.60
CA MET A 1 -8.87 47.17 -15.45
C MET A 1 -7.66 46.88 -16.34
N ALA A 2 -7.12 47.83 -17.12
CA ALA A 2 -5.99 47.56 -18.04
C ALA A 2 -4.73 46.96 -17.36
N THR A 3 -4.37 47.39 -16.15
CA THR A 3 -3.19 46.90 -15.41
C THR A 3 -3.37 45.52 -14.75
N SER A 4 -4.61 45.05 -14.54
CA SER A 4 -4.87 43.68 -14.08
C SER A 4 -4.88 42.72 -15.28
N LEU A 5 -5.47 43.14 -16.40
CA LEU A 5 -5.49 42.39 -17.65
C LEU A 5 -4.07 42.15 -18.18
N GLY A 6 -3.22 43.18 -18.22
CA GLY A 6 -1.83 43.05 -18.66
C GLY A 6 -1.01 42.08 -17.80
N ARG A 7 -1.21 42.07 -16.47
CA ARG A 7 -0.54 41.14 -15.55
C ARG A 7 -1.04 39.70 -15.70
N ALA A 8 -2.32 39.51 -15.98
CA ALA A 8 -2.89 38.20 -16.28
C ALA A 8 -2.31 37.66 -17.59
N LEU A 9 -2.29 38.47 -18.66
CA LEU A 9 -1.73 38.09 -19.95
C LEU A 9 -0.26 37.68 -19.85
N THR A 10 0.56 38.44 -19.11
CA THR A 10 1.97 38.03 -18.98
C THR A 10 2.16 36.76 -18.17
N THR A 11 1.29 36.50 -17.19
CA THR A 11 1.30 35.23 -16.45
C THR A 11 0.96 34.07 -17.37
N LEU A 12 -0.04 34.24 -18.24
CA LEU A 12 -0.44 33.24 -19.22
C LEU A 12 0.70 32.93 -20.20
N VAL A 13 1.40 33.95 -20.71
CA VAL A 13 2.57 33.76 -21.59
C VAL A 13 3.69 32.98 -20.89
N GLU A 14 3.99 33.28 -19.63
CA GLU A 14 5.01 32.54 -18.86
C GLU A 14 4.62 31.08 -18.64
N VAL A 15 3.37 30.83 -18.27
CA VAL A 15 2.85 29.47 -18.08
C VAL A 15 2.87 28.70 -19.39
N ALA A 16 2.44 29.32 -20.50
CA ALA A 16 2.51 28.74 -21.83
C ALA A 16 3.96 28.42 -22.23
N GLY A 17 4.91 29.32 -21.95
CA GLY A 17 6.33 29.10 -22.20
C GLY A 17 6.91 27.91 -21.41
N LEU A 18 6.55 27.77 -20.13
CA LEU A 18 6.95 26.62 -19.33
C LEU A 18 6.33 25.31 -19.84
N CYS A 19 5.06 25.31 -20.23
CA CYS A 19 4.40 24.15 -20.83
C CYS A 19 5.03 23.78 -22.18
N ALA A 20 5.43 24.78 -22.98
CA ALA A 20 6.15 24.55 -24.23
C ALA A 20 7.54 23.94 -24.01
N LEU A 21 8.25 24.33 -22.93
CA LEU A 21 9.52 23.70 -22.53
C LEU A 21 9.33 22.24 -22.10
N VAL A 22 8.27 21.95 -21.34
CA VAL A 22 7.89 20.57 -20.98
C VAL A 22 7.59 19.77 -22.25
N TRP A 23 6.76 20.30 -23.15
CA TRP A 23 6.42 19.65 -24.41
C TRP A 23 7.67 19.36 -25.25
N TRP A 24 8.55 20.35 -25.42
CA TRP A 24 9.79 20.21 -26.18
C TRP A 24 10.72 19.15 -25.60
N THR A 25 10.92 19.18 -24.28
CA THR A 25 11.77 18.20 -23.58
C THR A 25 11.20 16.80 -23.67
N GLY A 26 9.90 16.65 -23.40
CA GLY A 26 9.24 15.35 -23.46
C GLY A 26 9.16 14.78 -24.88
N ARG A 27 9.02 15.64 -25.90
CA ARG A 27 9.11 15.22 -27.30
C ARG A 27 10.49 14.66 -27.64
N LYS A 28 11.57 15.25 -27.10
CA LYS A 28 12.93 14.69 -27.27
C LYS A 28 13.04 13.31 -26.64
N ALA A 29 12.42 13.11 -25.48
CA ALA A 29 12.38 11.83 -24.78
C ALA A 29 11.40 10.79 -25.38
N GLY A 30 10.58 11.15 -26.37
CA GLY A 30 9.46 10.32 -26.83
C GLY A 30 8.40 10.06 -25.76
N ALA A 31 8.34 10.89 -24.71
CA ALA A 31 7.54 10.69 -23.50
C ALA A 31 6.03 10.76 -23.73
N PHE A 32 5.58 11.38 -24.84
CA PHE A 32 4.17 11.63 -25.13
C PHE A 32 3.69 10.93 -26.41
N THR A 33 4.47 9.96 -26.92
CA THR A 33 4.23 9.35 -28.22
C THR A 33 4.36 7.82 -28.16
N GLY A 34 3.50 7.12 -28.89
CA GLY A 34 3.42 5.66 -28.90
C GLY A 34 2.92 5.11 -27.57
N PHE A 35 3.28 3.86 -27.27
CA PHE A 35 2.95 3.25 -25.98
C PHE A 35 3.64 4.01 -24.82
N PRO A 36 2.95 4.24 -23.67
CA PRO A 36 3.52 4.89 -22.50
C PRO A 36 4.83 4.24 -22.04
N LYS A 37 5.77 5.08 -21.63
CA LYS A 37 7.12 4.67 -21.28
C LYS A 37 7.19 4.14 -19.84
N GLY A 38 8.26 3.43 -19.53
CA GLY A 38 8.57 2.94 -18.18
C GLY A 38 8.10 1.51 -17.89
N TYR A 39 8.75 0.88 -16.91
CA TYR A 39 8.52 -0.51 -16.51
C TYR A 39 7.10 -0.79 -16.00
N ASP A 40 6.49 0.18 -15.32
CA ASP A 40 5.22 0.01 -14.59
C ASP A 40 3.98 0.42 -15.40
N ALA A 41 4.19 0.96 -16.60
CA ALA A 41 3.13 1.45 -17.47
C ALA A 41 2.03 0.41 -17.72
N MET A 42 2.44 -0.83 -18.04
CA MET A 42 1.54 -1.94 -18.38
C MET A 42 0.65 -2.36 -17.21
N GLY A 43 1.19 -2.36 -15.99
CA GLY A 43 0.43 -2.72 -14.80
C GLY A 43 -0.68 -1.71 -14.52
N HIS A 44 -0.36 -0.41 -14.60
CA HIS A 44 -1.37 0.63 -14.44
C HIS A 44 -2.38 0.69 -15.59
N LEU A 45 -1.97 0.39 -16.82
CA LEU A 45 -2.89 0.27 -17.96
C LEU A 45 -3.85 -0.89 -17.79
N SER A 46 -3.35 -2.08 -17.47
CA SER A 46 -4.17 -3.28 -17.19
C SER A 46 -5.26 -2.99 -16.16
N LYS A 47 -4.92 -2.32 -15.05
CA LYS A 47 -5.91 -1.93 -14.03
C LYS A 47 -6.93 -0.91 -14.55
N ALA A 48 -6.53 0.01 -15.42
CA ALA A 48 -7.44 0.97 -16.04
C ALA A 48 -8.34 0.31 -17.11
N THR A 49 -7.82 -0.66 -17.85
CA THR A 49 -8.56 -1.51 -18.79
C THR A 49 -9.64 -2.28 -18.06
N TYR A 50 -9.28 -2.96 -16.96
CA TYR A 50 -10.23 -3.61 -16.06
C TYR A 50 -11.37 -2.68 -15.61
N ILE A 51 -11.07 -1.45 -15.17
CA ILE A 51 -12.09 -0.47 -14.76
C ILE A 51 -12.96 -0.04 -15.96
N ALA A 52 -12.36 0.20 -17.12
CA ALA A 52 -13.06 0.70 -18.28
C ALA A 52 -14.12 -0.29 -18.80
N GLU A 53 -13.78 -1.58 -18.78
CA GLU A 53 -14.58 -2.70 -19.27
C GLU A 53 -15.65 -3.15 -18.29
N ASN A 54 -15.36 -3.10 -16.99
CA ASN A 54 -16.24 -3.67 -15.98
C ASN A 54 -17.10 -2.64 -15.23
N TRP A 55 -16.93 -1.33 -15.45
CA TRP A 55 -17.72 -0.30 -14.75
C TRP A 55 -19.24 -0.50 -14.90
N PRO A 56 -20.04 -0.46 -13.81
CA PRO A 56 -19.68 -0.08 -12.43
C PRO A 56 -19.26 -1.25 -11.50
N HIS A 57 -19.16 -2.47 -12.01
CA HIS A 57 -18.86 -3.71 -11.27
C HIS A 57 -17.36 -3.95 -11.15
N ILE A 58 -16.70 -3.16 -10.31
CA ILE A 58 -15.24 -3.08 -10.24
C ILE A 58 -14.68 -3.38 -8.86
N TRP A 59 -15.48 -3.88 -7.93
CA TRP A 59 -15.07 -3.99 -6.53
C TRP A 59 -14.14 -5.19 -6.30
N TRP A 60 -14.32 -6.26 -7.08
CA TRP A 60 -13.50 -7.47 -7.03
C TRP A 60 -12.73 -7.72 -8.32
N ASN A 61 -11.40 -7.52 -8.31
CA ASN A 61 -10.54 -7.84 -9.44
C ASN A 61 -10.28 -9.36 -9.49
N TYR A 62 -11.00 -10.06 -10.37
CA TYR A 62 -10.85 -11.49 -10.60
C TYR A 62 -9.64 -11.87 -11.47
N GLU A 63 -9.03 -10.89 -12.15
CA GLU A 63 -7.93 -11.12 -13.10
C GLU A 63 -6.59 -11.35 -12.40
N TRP A 64 -6.40 -10.80 -11.19
CA TRP A 64 -5.12 -10.85 -10.48
C TRP A 64 -5.20 -11.61 -9.17
N TYR A 65 -4.10 -12.28 -8.80
CA TYR A 65 -3.90 -12.96 -7.51
C TYR A 65 -5.01 -13.94 -7.13
N SER A 66 -5.65 -14.55 -8.13
CA SER A 66 -6.83 -15.42 -7.97
C SER A 66 -8.03 -14.73 -7.31
N GLY A 67 -8.14 -13.42 -7.49
CA GLY A 67 -9.19 -12.59 -6.90
C GLY A 67 -8.66 -11.72 -5.75
N GLN A 68 -8.89 -10.41 -5.85
CA GLN A 68 -8.58 -9.46 -4.78
C GLN A 68 -9.51 -8.25 -4.82
N PRO A 69 -9.70 -7.53 -3.70
CA PRO A 69 -10.34 -6.22 -3.73
C PRO A 69 -9.56 -5.26 -4.65
N THR A 70 -10.24 -4.55 -5.54
CA THR A 70 -9.56 -3.77 -6.59
C THR A 70 -8.75 -2.60 -6.04
N PHE A 71 -9.23 -1.92 -4.99
CA PHE A 71 -8.57 -0.73 -4.41
C PHE A 71 -8.26 -0.88 -2.93
N THR A 72 -9.12 -1.56 -2.17
CA THR A 72 -8.90 -1.83 -0.75
C THR A 72 -7.70 -2.75 -0.61
N GLY A 73 -6.72 -2.38 0.24
CA GLY A 73 -5.42 -3.06 0.27
C GLY A 73 -4.35 -2.42 -0.62
N SER A 74 -4.76 -1.83 -1.74
CA SER A 74 -3.90 -1.49 -2.88
C SER A 74 -3.75 0.05 -3.06
N TYR A 75 -3.65 0.56 -4.29
CA TYR A 75 -3.59 1.98 -4.66
C TYR A 75 -4.96 2.67 -4.60
N PRO A 76 -4.99 3.95 -4.21
CA PRO A 76 -6.15 4.81 -4.41
C PRO A 76 -6.61 4.84 -5.88
N PRO A 77 -7.93 4.79 -6.17
CA PRO A 77 -8.48 4.77 -7.53
C PRO A 77 -8.24 6.04 -8.36
N GLY A 78 -7.84 7.17 -7.78
CA GLY A 78 -7.92 8.47 -8.44
C GLY A 78 -7.12 8.60 -9.73
N TYR A 79 -5.94 7.95 -9.82
CA TYR A 79 -5.17 7.93 -11.07
C TYR A 79 -5.91 7.18 -12.18
N HIS A 80 -6.33 5.94 -11.90
CA HIS A 80 -6.95 5.07 -12.89
C HIS A 80 -8.32 5.59 -13.32
N MET A 81 -9.09 6.17 -12.39
CA MET A 81 -10.35 6.84 -12.71
C MET A 81 -10.16 8.08 -13.59
N LEU A 82 -9.14 8.90 -13.30
CA LEU A 82 -8.78 10.04 -14.15
C LEU A 82 -8.41 9.57 -15.55
N LEU A 83 -7.63 8.49 -15.66
CA LEU A 83 -7.20 7.93 -16.93
C LEU A 83 -8.40 7.44 -17.76
N VAL A 84 -9.29 6.65 -17.17
CA VAL A 84 -10.52 6.17 -17.84
C VAL A 84 -11.43 7.32 -18.23
N ALA A 85 -11.58 8.35 -17.38
CA ALA A 85 -12.36 9.53 -17.68
C ALA A 85 -11.80 10.31 -18.88
N VAL A 86 -10.48 10.50 -18.95
CA VAL A 86 -9.82 11.15 -20.09
C VAL A 86 -9.99 10.33 -21.36
N ALA A 87 -9.80 9.00 -21.29
CA ALA A 87 -9.97 8.11 -22.44
C ALA A 87 -11.41 8.17 -23.00
N LYS A 88 -12.42 8.05 -22.14
CA LYS A 88 -13.83 8.10 -22.53
C LYS A 88 -14.25 9.49 -23.03
N PHE A 89 -13.84 10.56 -22.35
CA PHE A 89 -14.20 11.93 -22.73
C PHE A 89 -13.54 12.38 -24.03
N ALA A 90 -12.25 12.08 -24.22
CA ALA A 90 -11.52 12.45 -25.42
C ALA A 90 -11.70 11.44 -26.57
N ASN A 91 -12.39 10.33 -26.33
CA ASN A 91 -12.56 9.21 -27.26
C ASN A 91 -11.22 8.71 -27.84
N VAL A 92 -10.26 8.42 -26.95
CA VAL A 92 -8.92 7.92 -27.31
C VAL A 92 -8.59 6.64 -26.55
N PRO A 93 -7.70 5.77 -27.08
CA PRO A 93 -7.25 4.58 -26.36
C PRO A 93 -6.59 4.92 -25.02
N LEU A 94 -6.69 4.03 -24.02
CA LEU A 94 -6.09 4.19 -22.69
C LEU A 94 -4.59 4.52 -22.74
N PRO A 95 -3.74 3.89 -23.58
CA PRO A 95 -2.34 4.28 -23.73
C PRO A 95 -2.16 5.75 -24.16
N THR A 96 -3.03 6.26 -25.04
CA THR A 96 -2.98 7.66 -25.48
C THR A 96 -3.46 8.60 -24.36
N ALA A 97 -4.51 8.22 -23.64
CA ALA A 97 -4.97 8.96 -22.47
C ALA A 97 -3.87 9.06 -21.39
N MET A 98 -3.09 8.00 -21.18
CA MET A 98 -1.97 7.99 -20.22
C MET A 98 -0.89 9.00 -20.62
N ASN A 99 -0.54 9.08 -21.91
CA ASN A 99 0.38 10.11 -22.41
C ASN A 99 -0.15 11.54 -22.21
N VAL A 100 -1.45 11.75 -22.45
CA VAL A 100 -2.12 13.05 -22.25
C VAL A 100 -2.12 13.44 -20.77
N VAL A 101 -2.49 12.52 -19.88
CA VAL A 101 -2.46 12.73 -18.41
C VAL A 101 -1.04 13.03 -17.95
N THR A 102 -0.04 12.34 -18.49
CA THR A 102 1.37 12.55 -18.15
C THR A 102 1.85 13.95 -18.54
N PHE A 103 1.53 14.38 -19.76
CA PHE A 103 1.83 15.74 -20.20
C PHE A 103 1.15 16.79 -19.32
N GLY A 104 -0.14 16.60 -19.02
CA GLY A 104 -0.90 17.47 -18.12
C GLY A 104 -0.30 17.52 -16.71
N ALA A 105 0.11 16.38 -16.16
CA ALA A 105 0.73 16.27 -14.84
C ALA A 105 2.10 16.97 -14.81
N LEU A 106 2.96 16.81 -15.82
CA LEU A 106 4.23 17.55 -15.93
C LEU A 106 4.00 19.07 -15.99
N CYS A 107 3.03 19.52 -16.79
CA CYS A 107 2.68 20.94 -16.85
C CYS A 107 2.17 21.44 -15.49
N LEU A 108 1.28 20.68 -14.83
CA LEU A 108 0.73 21.04 -13.53
C LEU A 108 1.79 21.09 -12.43
N LEU A 109 2.74 20.15 -12.43
CA LEU A 109 3.89 20.13 -11.52
C LEU A 109 4.73 21.40 -11.70
N VAL A 110 5.16 21.70 -12.93
CA VAL A 110 6.02 22.85 -13.25
C VAL A 110 5.30 24.17 -12.95
N VAL A 111 4.02 24.29 -13.31
CA VAL A 111 3.20 25.49 -13.05
C VAL A 111 2.89 25.64 -11.55
N GLY A 112 2.65 24.55 -10.84
CA GLY A 112 2.45 24.53 -9.39
C GLY A 112 3.69 25.02 -8.63
N VAL A 113 4.86 24.57 -9.04
CA VAL A 113 6.16 25.02 -8.50
C VAL A 113 6.41 26.50 -8.82
N TYR A 114 6.16 26.92 -10.08
CA TYR A 114 6.19 28.33 -10.47
C TYR A 114 5.26 29.18 -9.58
N GLY A 115 4.02 28.71 -9.38
CA GLY A 115 3.00 29.36 -8.59
C GLY A 115 3.41 29.51 -7.12
N THR A 116 4.05 28.48 -6.56
CA THR A 116 4.54 28.46 -5.17
C THR A 116 5.63 29.49 -4.94
N ALA A 117 6.69 29.50 -5.75
CA ALA A 117 7.79 30.46 -5.60
C ALA A 117 7.34 31.92 -5.87
N ARG A 118 6.41 32.11 -6.83
CA ARG A 118 5.79 33.41 -7.09
C ARG A 118 4.89 33.86 -5.94
N ALA A 119 4.09 32.96 -5.35
CA ALA A 119 3.22 33.27 -4.22
C ALA A 119 4.03 33.68 -2.99
N ALA A 120 5.16 33.01 -2.74
CA ALA A 120 6.05 33.33 -1.62
C ALA A 120 6.65 34.74 -1.75
N THR A 121 7.24 35.06 -2.90
CA THR A 121 8.08 36.26 -3.06
C THR A 121 7.36 37.46 -3.66
N GLY A 122 6.27 37.22 -4.39
CA GLY A 122 5.59 38.20 -5.23
C GLY A 122 6.31 38.51 -6.55
N ARG A 123 7.38 37.78 -6.89
CA ARG A 123 8.23 38.02 -8.08
C ARG A 123 8.06 36.93 -9.13
N ARG A 124 7.93 37.33 -10.40
CA ARG A 124 7.72 36.41 -11.55
C ARG A 124 8.96 35.56 -11.84
N ILE A 125 10.15 36.18 -11.81
CA ILE A 125 11.42 35.50 -12.03
C ILE A 125 11.69 34.37 -11.03
N ALA A 126 11.20 34.49 -9.78
CA ALA A 126 11.29 33.43 -8.78
C ALA A 126 10.55 32.17 -9.24
N GLY A 127 9.33 32.34 -9.78
CA GLY A 127 8.54 31.27 -10.35
C GLY A 127 9.18 30.68 -11.61
N LEU A 128 9.64 31.54 -12.53
CA LEU A 128 10.28 31.09 -13.78
C LEU A 128 11.51 30.21 -13.51
N VAL A 129 12.36 30.60 -12.57
CA VAL A 129 13.54 29.81 -12.20
C VAL A 129 13.13 28.49 -11.57
N ALA A 130 12.24 28.50 -10.58
CA ALA A 130 11.80 27.26 -9.93
C ALA A 130 11.16 26.28 -10.93
N GLY A 131 10.25 26.77 -11.79
CA GLY A 131 9.60 25.96 -12.81
C GLY A 131 10.56 25.41 -13.86
N ALA A 132 11.48 26.25 -14.37
CA ALA A 132 12.47 25.82 -15.35
C ALA A 132 13.45 24.78 -14.78
N LEU A 133 13.88 24.93 -13.52
CA LEU A 133 14.73 23.95 -12.86
C LEU A 133 14.02 22.59 -12.72
N VAL A 134 12.75 22.58 -12.31
CA VAL A 134 11.97 21.32 -12.24
C VAL A 134 11.81 20.68 -13.61
N ALA A 135 11.45 21.47 -14.63
CA ALA A 135 11.34 20.97 -16.01
C ALA A 135 12.67 20.42 -16.56
N ALA A 136 13.80 20.96 -16.11
CA ALA A 136 15.13 20.51 -16.51
C ALA A 136 15.69 19.37 -15.64
N THR A 137 15.02 18.97 -14.56
CA THR A 137 15.57 17.99 -13.61
C THR A 137 15.48 16.56 -14.15
N PRO A 138 16.59 15.80 -14.21
CA PRO A 138 16.60 14.42 -14.68
C PRO A 138 15.62 13.48 -13.96
N THR A 139 15.65 13.45 -12.62
CA THR A 139 14.81 12.52 -11.84
C THR A 139 13.31 12.78 -12.00
N VAL A 140 12.90 14.00 -12.37
CA VAL A 140 11.48 14.31 -12.70
C VAL A 140 11.03 13.53 -13.94
N TRP A 141 11.89 13.43 -14.96
CA TRP A 141 11.60 12.68 -16.18
C TRP A 141 11.72 11.16 -15.98
N SER A 142 12.63 10.72 -15.11
CA SER A 142 12.82 9.30 -14.83
C SER A 142 11.53 8.62 -14.35
N GLN A 143 10.73 9.34 -13.55
CA GLN A 143 9.44 8.87 -13.03
C GLN A 143 8.52 8.32 -14.14
N ASN A 144 8.48 8.96 -15.31
CA ASN A 144 7.55 8.59 -16.37
C ASN A 144 8.23 7.93 -17.59
N ILE A 145 9.54 8.11 -17.82
CA ILE A 145 10.21 7.50 -18.98
C ILE A 145 11.02 6.25 -18.65
N VAL A 146 11.48 6.09 -17.41
CA VAL A 146 12.27 4.91 -16.98
C VAL A 146 11.41 4.00 -16.12
N LEU A 147 10.80 4.56 -15.08
CA LEU A 147 10.12 3.79 -14.05
C LEU A 147 8.66 3.49 -14.43
N GLY A 148 7.94 4.48 -14.94
CA GLY A 148 6.51 4.33 -15.28
C GLY A 148 5.58 4.50 -14.08
N LEU A 149 6.01 5.27 -13.07
CA LEU A 149 5.32 5.43 -11.79
C LEU A 149 4.26 6.54 -11.87
N TYR A 150 3.31 6.35 -12.78
CA TYR A 150 2.33 7.37 -13.16
C TYR A 150 1.42 7.85 -12.01
N PRO A 151 0.88 7.01 -11.11
CA PRO A 151 0.12 7.48 -9.95
C PRO A 151 0.99 8.32 -9.01
N ARG A 152 2.22 7.88 -8.71
CA ARG A 152 3.16 8.60 -7.84
C ARG A 152 3.47 9.98 -8.39
N PHE A 153 3.82 10.03 -9.67
CA PHE A 153 4.13 11.26 -10.37
C PHE A 153 2.92 12.21 -10.48
N THR A 154 1.74 11.68 -10.81
CA THR A 154 0.50 12.47 -10.90
C THR A 154 0.10 13.02 -9.52
N ALA A 155 0.29 12.25 -8.45
CA ALA A 155 0.07 12.72 -7.09
C ALA A 155 1.01 13.89 -6.74
N LEU A 156 2.27 13.85 -7.19
CA LEU A 156 3.23 14.95 -7.01
C LEU A 156 2.82 16.19 -7.82
N ALA A 157 2.28 15.99 -9.02
CA ALA A 157 1.71 17.06 -9.83
C ALA A 157 0.54 17.76 -9.16
N PHE A 158 -0.29 17.06 -8.37
CA PHE A 158 -1.31 17.69 -7.53
C PHE A 158 -0.74 18.30 -6.24
N ALA A 159 0.31 17.72 -5.66
CA ALA A 159 0.95 18.29 -4.47
C ALA A 159 1.53 19.68 -4.72
N ALA A 160 2.17 19.91 -5.89
CA ALA A 160 2.78 21.20 -6.22
C ALA A 160 1.83 22.42 -6.18
N PRO A 161 0.65 22.42 -6.84
CA PRO A 161 -0.33 23.49 -6.70
C PRO A 161 -0.96 23.55 -5.30
N ALA A 162 -1.01 22.44 -4.54
CA ALA A 162 -1.43 22.48 -3.14
C ALA A 162 -0.48 23.35 -2.29
N LEU A 163 0.84 23.19 -2.47
CA LEU A 163 1.86 24.05 -1.85
C LEU A 163 1.67 25.51 -2.26
N GLY A 164 1.44 25.76 -3.55
CA GLY A 164 1.24 27.11 -4.07
C GLY A 164 0.01 27.79 -3.49
N CYS A 165 -1.09 27.05 -3.38
CA CYS A 165 -2.31 27.49 -2.71
C CYS A 165 -2.08 27.76 -1.22
N ALA A 166 -1.36 26.89 -0.52
CA ALA A 166 -1.08 27.03 0.91
C ALA A 166 -0.22 28.28 1.18
N VAL A 167 0.86 28.48 0.40
CA VAL A 167 1.69 29.69 0.48
C VAL A 167 0.88 30.93 0.13
N ARG A 168 0.04 30.89 -0.91
CA ARG A 168 -0.82 32.01 -1.30
C ARG A 168 -1.83 32.37 -0.20
N HIS A 169 -2.37 31.37 0.49
CA HIS A 169 -3.24 31.56 1.64
C HIS A 169 -2.46 32.14 2.83
N ALA A 170 -1.27 31.63 3.13
CA ALA A 170 -0.44 32.16 4.21
C ALA A 170 0.01 33.62 3.98
N VAL A 171 0.29 34.02 2.74
CA VAL A 171 0.76 35.38 2.41
C VAL A 171 -0.38 36.38 2.26
N ARG A 172 -1.51 35.97 1.70
CA ARG A 172 -2.58 36.90 1.26
C ARG A 172 -4.00 36.46 1.66
N GLY A 173 -4.15 35.31 2.33
CA GLY A 173 -5.43 34.71 2.65
C GLY A 173 -6.27 34.38 1.41
N GLY A 174 -7.57 34.17 1.67
CA GLY A 174 -8.60 34.00 0.64
C GLY A 174 -9.10 32.57 0.52
N ARG A 175 -10.41 32.46 0.23
CA ARG A 175 -11.15 31.19 0.14
C ARG A 175 -10.65 30.27 -0.97
N LEU A 176 -10.34 30.82 -2.15
CA LEU A 176 -9.90 30.01 -3.29
C LEU A 176 -8.56 29.33 -3.02
N ALA A 177 -7.65 30.01 -2.32
CA ALA A 177 -6.37 29.44 -1.93
C ALA A 177 -6.56 28.37 -0.84
N ALA A 178 -7.46 28.59 0.13
CA ALA A 178 -7.78 27.59 1.15
C ALA A 178 -8.41 26.32 0.57
N LEU A 179 -9.49 26.46 -0.20
CA LEU A 179 -10.18 25.34 -0.83
C LEU A 179 -9.28 24.65 -1.86
N GLY A 180 -8.50 25.41 -2.62
CA GLY A 180 -7.50 24.87 -3.54
C GLY A 180 -6.47 23.98 -2.83
N THR A 181 -5.97 24.40 -1.65
CA THR A 181 -5.09 23.55 -0.83
C THR A 181 -5.76 22.22 -0.49
N CYS A 182 -7.00 22.22 -0.01
CA CYS A 182 -7.72 20.98 0.32
C CYS A 182 -7.95 20.08 -0.90
N VAL A 183 -8.43 20.66 -2.00
CA VAL A 183 -8.78 19.90 -3.22
C VAL A 183 -7.54 19.27 -3.84
N PHE A 184 -6.45 20.01 -3.95
CA PHE A 184 -5.21 19.48 -4.52
C PHE A 184 -4.52 18.47 -3.57
N LEU A 185 -4.61 18.66 -2.26
CA LEU A 185 -4.16 17.63 -1.30
C LEU A 185 -5.01 16.36 -1.40
N ALA A 186 -6.33 16.48 -1.46
CA ALA A 186 -7.24 15.36 -1.63
C ALA A 186 -6.98 14.62 -2.95
N ALA A 187 -6.72 15.35 -4.04
CA ALA A 187 -6.35 14.75 -5.33
C ALA A 187 -5.00 14.01 -5.24
N SER A 188 -4.00 14.58 -4.55
CA SER A 188 -2.71 13.91 -4.32
C SER A 188 -2.88 12.61 -3.51
N LEU A 189 -3.60 12.67 -2.38
CA LEU A 189 -3.94 11.54 -1.52
C LEU A 189 -4.75 10.47 -2.27
N GLY A 190 -5.75 10.89 -3.05
CA GLY A 190 -6.58 10.01 -3.85
C GLY A 190 -5.88 9.42 -5.07
N THR A 191 -4.64 9.83 -5.36
CA THR A 191 -3.83 9.29 -6.47
C THR A 191 -2.72 8.38 -5.96
N HIS A 192 -2.03 8.76 -4.86
CA HIS A 192 -0.98 7.93 -4.26
C HIS A 192 -0.79 8.23 -2.76
N PRO A 193 -0.75 7.22 -1.89
CA PRO A 193 -0.82 7.44 -0.45
C PRO A 193 0.42 8.10 0.14
N ILE A 194 1.61 7.59 -0.22
CA ILE A 194 2.89 8.13 0.26
C ILE A 194 3.13 9.57 -0.20
N VAL A 195 2.87 9.87 -1.48
CA VAL A 195 3.05 11.24 -2.01
C VAL A 195 2.06 12.21 -1.37
N GLY A 196 0.80 11.80 -1.19
CA GLY A 196 -0.19 12.59 -0.47
C GLY A 196 0.22 12.86 0.99
N ALA A 197 0.81 11.89 1.68
CA ALA A 197 1.35 12.07 3.03
C ALA A 197 2.53 13.06 3.05
N ILE A 198 3.47 12.96 2.11
CA ILE A 198 4.57 13.93 1.93
C ILE A 198 3.99 15.34 1.69
N ALA A 199 2.96 15.46 0.86
CA ALA A 199 2.29 16.72 0.57
C ALA A 199 1.61 17.32 1.82
N LEU A 200 0.96 16.50 2.66
CA LEU A 200 0.39 16.91 3.93
C LEU A 200 1.46 17.49 4.86
N VAL A 201 2.61 16.82 5.02
CA VAL A 201 3.74 17.30 5.83
C VAL A 201 4.29 18.63 5.30
N ALA A 202 4.46 18.74 3.98
CA ALA A 202 4.95 19.95 3.34
C ALA A 202 4.00 21.15 3.56
N VAL A 203 2.68 20.94 3.40
CA VAL A 203 1.66 21.97 3.67
C VAL A 203 1.58 22.34 5.16
N SER A 204 1.73 21.36 6.06
CA SER A 204 1.83 21.61 7.51
C SER A 204 2.99 22.54 7.81
N GLY A 205 4.19 22.28 7.26
CA GLY A 205 5.36 23.13 7.45
C GLY A 205 5.15 24.55 6.93
N ILE A 206 4.57 24.71 5.73
CA ILE A 206 4.20 26.02 5.17
C ILE A 206 3.30 26.82 6.13
N THR A 207 2.30 26.15 6.72
CA THR A 207 1.33 26.76 7.64
C THR A 207 1.98 27.12 8.98
N VAL A 208 2.76 26.20 9.55
CA VAL A 208 3.44 26.39 10.84
C VAL A 208 4.50 27.49 10.78
N LEU A 209 5.16 27.70 9.65
CA LEU A 209 6.22 28.71 9.51
C LEU A 209 5.71 30.16 9.41
N GLN A 210 4.40 30.37 9.29
CA GLN A 210 3.81 31.69 9.12
C GLN A 210 4.08 32.59 10.35
N PRO A 211 4.88 33.67 10.23
CA PRO A 211 5.35 34.45 11.37
C PRO A 211 4.28 35.29 12.04
N ALA A 212 3.26 35.71 11.28
CA ALA A 212 2.29 36.71 11.70
C ALA A 212 1.02 36.13 12.35
N VAL A 213 0.95 34.80 12.49
CA VAL A 213 -0.25 34.09 12.97
C VAL A 213 0.04 33.37 14.28
N PRO A 214 -0.84 33.46 15.31
CA PRO A 214 -0.68 32.73 16.55
C PRO A 214 -0.51 31.22 16.34
N ILE A 215 0.25 30.55 17.22
CA ILE A 215 0.50 29.10 17.08
C ILE A 215 -0.78 28.26 17.07
N GLY A 216 -1.75 28.57 17.94
CA GLY A 216 -3.03 27.86 17.99
C GLY A 216 -3.79 27.91 16.67
N VAL A 217 -3.85 29.08 16.02
CA VAL A 217 -4.50 29.23 14.71
C VAL A 217 -3.77 28.44 13.63
N ARG A 218 -2.43 28.43 13.65
CA ARG A 218 -1.62 27.62 12.73
C ARG A 218 -1.91 26.13 12.89
N LEU A 219 -1.99 25.63 14.13
CA LEU A 219 -2.29 24.23 14.41
C LEU A 219 -3.70 23.85 13.97
N VAL A 220 -4.72 24.65 14.29
CA VAL A 220 -6.11 24.42 13.85
C VAL A 220 -6.21 24.44 12.32
N THR A 221 -5.52 25.36 11.66
CA THR A 221 -5.49 25.43 10.19
C THR A 221 -4.85 24.18 9.59
N THR A 222 -3.74 23.70 10.16
CA THR A 222 -3.12 22.44 9.76
C THR A 222 -4.07 21.26 9.94
N ILE A 223 -4.74 21.15 11.09
CA ILE A 223 -5.73 20.09 11.35
C ILE A 223 -6.88 20.17 10.33
N ALA A 224 -7.33 21.37 9.96
CA ALA A 224 -8.36 21.55 8.95
C ALA A 224 -7.90 21.09 7.55
N TRP A 225 -6.67 21.39 7.14
CA TRP A 225 -6.10 20.86 5.89
C TRP A 225 -6.10 19.33 5.87
N TRP A 226 -5.69 18.70 6.97
CA TRP A 226 -5.68 17.25 7.09
C TRP A 226 -7.09 16.68 7.07
N GLY A 227 -7.96 17.16 7.96
CA GLY A 227 -9.32 16.67 8.11
C GLY A 227 -10.13 16.76 6.83
N VAL A 228 -10.13 17.91 6.14
CA VAL A 228 -10.89 18.07 4.89
C VAL A 228 -10.31 17.20 3.78
N SER A 229 -8.99 17.19 3.59
CA SER A 229 -8.37 16.46 2.48
C SER A 229 -8.48 14.94 2.64
N LEU A 230 -8.25 14.42 3.85
CA LEU A 230 -8.42 13.00 4.17
C LEU A 230 -9.89 12.58 4.09
N SER A 231 -10.82 13.43 4.52
CA SER A 231 -12.26 13.12 4.41
C SER A 231 -12.72 13.08 2.96
N MET A 232 -12.24 13.97 2.10
CA MET A 232 -12.49 13.90 0.64
C MET A 232 -11.92 12.63 0.00
N ALA A 233 -10.81 12.09 0.52
CA ALA A 233 -10.25 10.81 0.13
C ALA A 233 -10.73 9.63 1.01
N GLY A 234 -11.81 9.85 1.79
CA GLY A 234 -12.29 8.92 2.81
C GLY A 234 -12.67 7.54 2.26
N TYR A 235 -13.06 7.46 0.99
CA TYR A 235 -13.34 6.21 0.27
C TYR A 235 -12.17 5.22 0.29
N PHE A 236 -10.93 5.69 0.42
CA PHE A 236 -9.73 4.86 0.46
C PHE A 236 -9.11 4.82 1.86
N TYR A 237 -9.00 5.97 2.52
CA TYR A 237 -8.27 6.06 3.80
C TYR A 237 -9.06 5.49 4.98
N LEU A 238 -10.39 5.53 4.95
CA LEU A 238 -11.18 4.94 6.02
C LEU A 238 -11.04 3.41 6.08
N PRO A 239 -11.24 2.65 4.97
CA PRO A 239 -10.99 1.21 4.97
C PRO A 239 -9.51 0.89 5.20
N LEU A 240 -8.57 1.68 4.65
CA LEU A 240 -7.14 1.52 4.93
C LEU A 240 -6.78 1.55 6.42
N LEU A 241 -7.45 2.39 7.22
CA LEU A 241 -7.14 2.53 8.65
C LEU A 241 -7.89 1.55 9.55
N LEU A 242 -9.11 1.14 9.15
CA LEU A 242 -10.00 0.37 10.02
C LEU A 242 -10.05 -1.12 9.68
N GLU A 243 -9.64 -1.53 8.48
CA GLU A 243 -9.64 -2.93 8.06
C GLU A 243 -8.23 -3.53 8.20
N LYS A 244 -8.15 -4.76 8.72
CA LYS A 244 -6.87 -5.47 8.92
C LYS A 244 -6.27 -5.86 7.58
N ARG A 245 -4.94 -5.80 7.48
CA ARG A 245 -4.16 -6.18 6.28
C ARG A 245 -3.02 -7.13 6.64
N SER A 246 -2.69 -8.03 5.73
CA SER A 246 -1.74 -9.13 5.95
C SER A 246 -0.40 -8.92 5.23
N GLN A 247 0.13 -7.70 5.18
CA GLN A 247 1.35 -7.43 4.41
C GLN A 247 2.48 -6.83 5.23
N SER A 248 3.71 -7.24 4.91
CA SER A 248 4.93 -6.61 5.38
C SER A 248 5.10 -5.24 4.73
N LEU A 249 5.31 -4.21 5.54
CA LEU A 249 5.64 -2.86 5.06
C LEU A 249 7.08 -2.77 4.52
N PHE A 250 7.94 -3.72 4.87
CA PHE A 250 9.38 -3.64 4.67
C PHE A 250 9.97 -4.77 3.81
N THR A 251 11.05 -4.47 3.10
CA THR A 251 11.80 -5.37 2.22
C THR A 251 13.32 -5.09 2.31
N ASP A 252 14.13 -6.11 2.04
CA ASP A 252 15.59 -6.05 1.94
C ASP A 252 16.12 -6.03 0.49
N PHE A 253 15.24 -6.08 -0.52
CA PHE A 253 15.63 -6.06 -1.94
C PHE A 253 16.11 -4.70 -2.44
N GLU A 254 15.84 -3.63 -1.69
CA GLU A 254 16.13 -2.26 -2.14
C GLU A 254 17.58 -1.84 -1.86
N VAL A 255 18.15 -1.06 -2.79
CA VAL A 255 19.57 -0.69 -2.76
C VAL A 255 19.75 0.72 -2.20
N PRO A 256 20.74 0.96 -1.31
CA PRO A 256 21.08 2.30 -0.85
C PRO A 256 21.35 3.29 -1.98
N LEU A 257 21.03 4.55 -1.73
CA LEU A 257 21.22 5.65 -2.67
C LEU A 257 22.71 5.86 -2.98
N ASN A 258 23.08 5.82 -4.25
CA ASN A 258 24.43 6.19 -4.66
C ASN A 258 24.69 7.70 -4.44
N PRO A 259 25.66 8.11 -3.60
CA PRO A 259 25.90 9.53 -3.29
C PRO A 259 26.22 10.40 -4.52
N ARG A 260 26.75 9.80 -5.60
CA ARG A 260 27.10 10.53 -6.83
C ARG A 260 25.87 11.10 -7.53
N LEU A 261 24.70 10.47 -7.38
CA LEU A 261 23.43 10.93 -7.95
C LEU A 261 22.95 12.26 -7.34
N LEU A 262 23.51 12.68 -6.20
CA LEU A 262 23.28 14.01 -5.61
C LEU A 262 23.99 15.14 -6.36
N LEU A 263 25.04 14.82 -7.11
CA LEU A 263 25.91 15.80 -7.80
C LEU A 263 25.56 15.96 -9.27
N GLY A 264 24.78 15.05 -9.85
CA GLY A 264 24.41 15.05 -11.26
C GLY A 264 24.16 13.64 -11.79
N PRO A 265 23.67 13.52 -13.03
CA PRO A 265 23.64 12.25 -13.74
C PRO A 265 25.00 11.54 -13.72
N TRP A 266 25.00 10.24 -13.46
CA TRP A 266 26.21 9.41 -13.36
C TRP A 266 26.02 8.12 -14.15
N HIS A 267 27.00 7.76 -15.01
CA HIS A 267 26.90 6.62 -15.94
C HIS A 267 25.62 6.63 -16.80
N GLY A 268 25.14 7.82 -17.17
CA GLY A 268 23.93 7.99 -17.97
C GLY A 268 22.62 7.84 -17.21
N SER A 269 22.62 7.44 -15.93
CA SER A 269 21.40 7.40 -15.11
C SER A 269 20.83 8.79 -14.93
N ILE A 270 19.52 8.91 -15.15
CA ILE A 270 18.75 10.14 -14.95
C ILE A 270 18.02 10.17 -13.60
N ASP A 271 18.23 9.18 -12.73
CA ASP A 271 17.74 9.19 -11.34
C ASP A 271 18.64 10.06 -10.45
N ALA A 272 18.84 11.31 -10.87
CA ALA A 272 19.81 12.21 -10.26
C ALA A 272 19.26 13.64 -10.12
N LEU A 273 19.86 14.37 -9.17
CA LEU A 273 19.65 15.80 -9.02
C LEU A 273 20.39 16.58 -10.13
N LEU A 274 20.00 17.85 -10.32
CA LEU A 274 20.74 18.74 -11.21
C LEU A 274 22.09 19.15 -10.60
N PRO A 275 23.17 19.19 -11.41
CA PRO A 275 24.48 19.61 -10.93
C PRO A 275 24.47 20.96 -10.22
N ALA A 276 25.21 21.05 -9.11
CA ALA A 276 25.37 22.24 -8.27
C ALA A 276 24.09 22.81 -7.60
N THR A 277 22.90 22.25 -7.84
CA THR A 277 21.65 22.79 -7.29
C THR A 277 21.51 22.56 -5.79
N LEU A 278 21.82 21.36 -5.30
CA LEU A 278 21.81 21.02 -3.88
C LEU A 278 22.79 21.89 -3.05
N PRO A 279 24.09 21.99 -3.39
CA PRO A 279 25.00 22.86 -2.64
C PRO A 279 24.61 24.34 -2.72
N ALA A 280 24.07 24.81 -3.84
CA ALA A 280 23.55 26.17 -3.95
C ALA A 280 22.34 26.42 -3.03
N ALA A 281 21.41 25.46 -2.92
CA ALA A 281 20.26 25.54 -2.02
C ALA A 281 20.68 25.47 -0.55
N ALA A 282 21.69 24.65 -0.22
CA ALA A 282 22.29 24.60 1.11
C ALA A 282 22.93 25.95 1.50
N LEU A 283 23.71 26.55 0.59
CA LEU A 283 24.28 27.89 0.80
C LEU A 283 23.18 28.95 1.01
N CYS A 284 22.14 28.94 0.18
CA CYS A 284 20.99 29.84 0.33
C CYS A 284 20.30 29.66 1.68
N ALA A 285 20.13 28.42 2.15
CA ALA A 285 19.55 28.12 3.46
C ALA A 285 20.43 28.60 4.61
N VAL A 286 21.75 28.43 4.55
CA VAL A 286 22.69 28.94 5.56
C VAL A 286 22.63 30.47 5.63
N LEU A 287 22.61 31.14 4.48
CA LEU A 287 22.46 32.60 4.43
C LEU A 287 21.09 33.03 4.98
N ALA A 288 20.02 32.33 4.62
CA ALA A 288 18.67 32.57 5.12
C ALA A 288 18.59 32.42 6.65
N LEU A 289 19.15 31.35 7.22
CA LEU A 289 19.26 31.12 8.66
C LEU A 289 20.00 32.26 9.37
N ARG A 290 21.10 32.74 8.80
CA ARG A 290 21.84 33.90 9.34
C ARG A 290 20.97 35.16 9.37
N THR A 291 20.17 35.40 8.34
CA THR A 291 19.26 36.56 8.29
C THR A 291 18.03 36.43 9.20
N CYS A 292 17.65 35.21 9.60
CA CYS A 292 16.59 34.96 10.58
C CYS A 292 17.01 35.26 12.03
N ARG A 293 18.31 35.23 12.35
CA ARG A 293 18.79 35.50 13.72
C ARG A 293 18.74 37.01 14.05
N PRO A 294 18.14 37.42 15.18
CA PRO A 294 18.11 38.81 15.59
C PRO A 294 19.53 39.30 15.93
N PRO A 295 19.89 40.54 15.56
CA PRO A 295 21.12 41.15 16.05
C PRO A 295 21.06 41.36 17.57
N ARG A 296 22.20 41.17 18.27
CA ARG A 296 22.30 41.37 19.72
C ARG A 296 22.10 42.85 20.07
N VAL A 297 21.11 43.15 20.92
CA VAL A 297 20.81 44.47 21.49
C VAL A 297 20.56 44.29 22.99
N SER A 298 21.14 45.15 23.83
CA SER A 298 20.95 45.10 25.29
C SER A 298 19.51 45.41 25.69
N VAL A 299 19.08 44.95 26.87
CA VAL A 299 17.73 45.19 27.42
C VAL A 299 17.47 46.70 27.57
N ALA A 300 18.42 47.43 28.16
CA ALA A 300 18.36 48.90 28.28
C ALA A 300 18.22 49.63 26.92
N ALA A 301 18.82 49.11 25.83
CA ALA A 301 18.70 49.70 24.49
C ALA A 301 17.39 49.32 23.78
N LYS A 302 16.66 48.31 24.27
CA LYS A 302 15.28 48.01 23.85
C LYS A 302 14.25 48.82 24.65
N GLU A 303 14.55 49.11 25.91
CA GLU A 303 13.73 49.94 26.80
C GLU A 303 13.83 51.43 26.45
N SER A 304 15.02 51.91 26.03
CA SER A 304 15.21 53.28 25.54
C SER A 304 14.48 53.60 24.22
N LEU A 305 13.90 52.60 23.57
CA LEU A 305 13.01 52.73 22.40
C LEU A 305 11.52 52.90 22.79
N GLY A 306 11.22 53.18 24.07
CA GLY A 306 9.84 53.28 24.61
C GLY A 306 8.86 54.02 23.69
N VAL A 307 7.60 53.53 23.63
CA VAL A 307 6.44 53.97 22.80
C VAL A 307 6.67 54.11 21.27
N ASP A 308 7.88 54.42 20.78
CA ASP A 308 8.29 54.51 19.37
C ASP A 308 8.32 53.16 18.64
N VAL A 309 8.10 52.06 19.35
CA VAL A 309 7.80 50.76 18.74
C VAL A 309 6.46 50.79 17.97
N LEU A 310 5.54 51.70 18.31
CA LEU A 310 4.28 51.95 17.57
C LEU A 310 4.50 52.69 16.24
N ALA A 311 5.60 53.45 16.08
CA ALA A 311 5.95 54.08 14.80
C ALA A 311 6.34 53.05 13.71
N LEU A 312 6.60 51.79 14.09
CA LEU A 312 6.82 50.67 13.15
C LEU A 312 5.52 50.09 12.55
N SER A 313 4.36 50.65 12.88
CA SER A 313 3.08 50.32 12.25
C SER A 313 3.05 50.76 10.79
N ASP A 314 3.58 51.96 10.52
CA ASP A 314 3.58 52.61 9.21
C ASP A 314 4.67 52.02 8.28
N PRO A 315 4.31 51.46 7.11
CA PRO A 315 5.27 50.93 6.13
C PRO A 315 6.24 51.95 5.53
N ASP A 316 5.85 53.23 5.54
CA ASP A 316 6.53 54.32 4.83
C ASP A 316 7.23 55.32 5.77
N ALA A 317 7.09 55.15 7.08
CA ALA A 317 7.83 55.95 8.06
C ALA A 317 9.34 55.72 7.92
N ASP A 318 10.09 56.82 7.79
CA ASP A 318 11.54 56.79 7.85
C ASP A 318 11.96 56.23 9.22
N LEU A 319 12.93 55.30 9.21
CA LEU A 319 13.48 54.79 10.45
C LEU A 319 14.01 55.99 11.26
N PRO A 320 13.68 56.12 12.56
CA PRO A 320 14.18 57.21 13.37
C PRO A 320 15.70 57.30 13.21
N THR A 321 16.24 58.52 13.07
CA THR A 321 17.68 58.77 13.01
C THR A 321 18.31 58.48 14.38
N VAL A 322 18.44 57.19 14.71
CA VAL A 322 19.08 56.74 15.94
C VAL A 322 20.59 56.73 15.74
N GLY A 323 21.33 57.44 16.62
CA GLY A 323 22.79 57.48 16.60
C GLY A 323 23.44 56.10 16.79
N ASP A 324 22.80 55.21 17.55
CA ASP A 324 23.31 53.86 17.83
C ASP A 324 23.26 52.93 16.59
N ARG A 325 24.42 52.39 16.22
CA ARG A 325 24.57 51.41 15.13
C ARG A 325 23.85 50.09 15.42
N ARG A 326 23.78 49.64 16.68
CA ARG A 326 23.14 48.38 17.09
C ARG A 326 21.62 48.44 16.93
N ILE A 327 21.02 49.54 17.38
CA ILE A 327 19.57 49.80 17.23
C ILE A 327 19.20 49.91 15.75
N ARG A 328 19.98 50.65 14.94
CA ARG A 328 19.76 50.74 13.49
C ARG A 328 19.81 49.37 12.79
N ARG A 329 20.73 48.48 13.20
CA ARG A 329 20.78 47.10 12.68
C ARG A 329 19.55 46.30 13.06
N PHE A 330 19.07 46.43 14.31
CA PHE A 330 17.86 45.75 14.79
C PHE A 330 16.60 46.20 14.07
N LEU A 331 16.41 47.52 13.89
CA LEU A 331 15.26 48.05 13.15
C LEU A 331 15.27 47.61 11.68
N ARG A 332 16.43 47.60 11.02
CA ARG A 332 16.59 47.04 9.66
C ARG A 332 16.26 45.55 9.60
N TRP A 333 16.68 44.78 10.59
CA TRP A 333 16.34 43.35 10.71
C TRP A 333 14.83 43.15 10.89
N LYS A 334 14.18 43.92 11.77
CA LYS A 334 12.73 43.83 12.00
C LYS A 334 11.93 44.16 10.73
N ARG A 335 12.35 45.19 9.96
CA ARG A 335 11.78 45.52 8.64
C ARG A 335 11.99 44.38 7.64
N PHE A 336 13.20 43.80 7.59
CA PHE A 336 13.47 42.63 6.74
C PHE A 336 12.56 41.45 7.11
N GLN A 337 12.42 41.12 8.40
CA GLN A 337 11.57 40.03 8.86
C GLN A 337 10.08 40.24 8.55
N ARG A 338 9.58 41.48 8.64
CA ARG A 338 8.19 41.82 8.27
C ARG A 338 7.90 41.55 6.79
N GLU A 339 8.84 41.86 5.90
CA GLU A 339 8.60 41.78 4.46
C GLU A 339 9.08 40.49 3.78
N LEU A 340 10.18 39.92 4.29
CA LEU A 340 10.91 38.80 3.69
C LEU A 340 11.14 37.65 4.67
N GLY A 341 10.72 37.78 5.93
CA GLY A 341 10.91 36.74 6.95
C GLY A 341 10.25 35.41 6.57
N TYR A 342 9.01 35.46 6.06
CA TYR A 342 8.31 34.23 5.63
C TYR A 342 8.97 33.57 4.40
N PRO A 343 9.25 34.27 3.28
CA PRO A 343 10.04 33.70 2.17
C PRO A 343 11.38 33.12 2.61
N THR A 344 12.09 33.82 3.51
CA THR A 344 13.39 33.37 4.04
C THR A 344 13.25 32.05 4.82
N ARG A 345 12.21 31.91 5.66
CA ARG A 345 11.90 30.65 6.35
C ARG A 345 11.55 29.53 5.38
N LEU A 346 10.84 29.83 4.29
CA LEU A 346 10.53 28.84 3.26
C LEU A 346 11.78 28.32 2.54
N VAL A 347 12.79 29.15 2.28
CA VAL A 347 14.09 28.68 1.73
C VAL A 347 14.73 27.67 2.68
N VAL A 348 14.78 27.98 3.98
CA VAL A 348 15.33 27.05 4.98
C VAL A 348 14.51 25.76 5.04
N PHE A 349 13.18 25.89 5.04
CA PHE A 349 12.26 24.77 5.14
C PHE A 349 12.36 23.80 3.98
N PHE A 350 12.25 24.27 2.73
CA PHE A 350 12.33 23.37 1.58
C PHE A 350 13.71 22.72 1.49
N THR A 351 14.81 23.43 1.79
CA THR A 351 16.13 22.80 1.84
C THR A 351 16.23 21.74 2.95
N ALA A 352 15.66 22.00 4.12
CA ALA A 352 15.65 21.04 5.23
C ALA A 352 14.70 19.85 4.99
N LEU A 353 13.61 20.06 4.24
CA LEU A 353 12.64 19.03 3.86
C LEU A 353 13.26 17.96 2.95
N SER A 354 14.41 18.23 2.33
CA SER A 354 15.20 17.24 1.58
C SER A 354 15.93 16.24 2.49
N LEU A 355 16.22 16.59 3.75
CA LEU A 355 17.07 15.77 4.64
C LEU A 355 16.49 14.38 4.95
N PRO A 356 15.18 14.21 5.24
CA PRO A 356 14.61 12.89 5.49
C PRO A 356 14.78 11.92 4.33
N PHE A 357 14.71 12.40 3.07
CA PHE A 357 14.90 11.56 1.88
C PHE A 357 16.35 11.08 1.75
N PHE A 358 17.32 11.92 2.09
CA PHE A 358 18.72 11.51 2.13
C PHE A 358 18.99 10.56 3.30
N GLY A 359 18.40 10.83 4.48
CA GLY A 359 18.48 9.93 5.62
C GLY A 359 17.94 8.55 5.29
N TYR A 360 16.77 8.49 4.65
CA TYR A 360 16.19 7.25 4.13
C TYR A 360 17.13 6.58 3.11
N GLY A 361 17.59 7.32 2.10
CA GLY A 361 18.39 6.73 1.03
C GLY A 361 19.78 6.24 1.47
N PHE A 362 20.34 6.79 2.54
CA PHE A 362 21.64 6.36 3.06
C PHE A 362 21.54 5.43 4.27
N VAL A 363 20.33 5.09 4.73
CA VAL A 363 20.16 4.29 5.96
C VAL A 363 20.83 2.92 5.84
N GLY A 364 20.80 2.30 4.65
CA GLY A 364 21.44 1.01 4.42
C GLY A 364 22.97 1.04 4.40
N TYR A 365 23.62 2.21 4.54
CA TYR A 365 25.06 2.29 4.81
C TYR A 365 25.40 2.32 6.30
N LEU A 366 24.42 2.45 7.19
CA LEU A 366 24.63 2.59 8.63
C LEU A 366 24.75 1.24 9.35
N ASP A 367 24.08 0.20 8.86
CA ASP A 367 24.10 -1.14 9.46
C ASP A 367 23.81 -2.22 8.40
N GLU A 368 24.70 -3.20 8.27
CA GLU A 368 24.50 -4.39 7.43
C GLU A 368 23.31 -5.25 7.91
N ARG A 369 22.86 -5.05 9.17
CA ARG A 369 21.72 -5.75 9.78
C ARG A 369 20.38 -5.03 9.61
N PHE A 370 20.37 -3.83 9.03
CA PHE A 370 19.15 -3.02 8.83
C PHE A 370 18.88 -2.71 7.34
N PRO A 371 18.74 -3.73 6.46
CA PRO A 371 18.46 -3.52 5.03
C PRO A 371 16.99 -3.17 4.74
N TYR A 372 16.14 -3.02 5.76
CA TYR A 372 14.70 -2.90 5.60
C TYR A 372 14.27 -1.52 5.07
N TYR A 373 14.11 -1.43 3.75
CA TYR A 373 13.42 -0.34 3.07
C TYR A 373 11.92 -0.59 3.02
N ILE A 374 11.16 0.42 2.60
CA ILE A 374 9.71 0.27 2.41
C ILE A 374 9.52 -0.36 1.03
N ASN A 375 8.74 -1.42 0.94
CA ASN A 375 8.49 -2.11 -0.34
C ASN A 375 7.94 -1.13 -1.39
N GLY A 376 8.51 -1.15 -2.60
CA GLY A 376 8.13 -0.26 -3.70
C GLY A 376 8.61 1.19 -3.58
N LEU A 377 9.51 1.51 -2.63
CA LEU A 377 10.10 2.84 -2.45
C LEU A 377 11.63 2.81 -2.54
N GLN A 378 12.14 2.56 -3.73
CA GLN A 378 13.57 2.63 -4.00
C GLN A 378 14.18 4.00 -3.60
N PRO A 379 15.35 4.06 -2.93
CA PRO A 379 15.99 5.31 -2.56
C PRO A 379 16.23 6.34 -3.68
N SER A 380 16.66 5.89 -4.86
CA SER A 380 16.94 6.74 -6.03
C SER A 380 15.69 7.45 -6.54
N ASP A 381 14.57 6.75 -6.52
CA ASP A 381 13.26 7.24 -6.97
C ASP A 381 12.76 8.44 -6.18
N LEU A 382 13.14 8.51 -4.89
CA LEU A 382 12.73 9.58 -4.00
C LEU A 382 13.49 10.88 -4.25
N LEU A 383 14.54 10.90 -5.08
CA LEU A 383 15.27 12.13 -5.42
C LEU A 383 14.42 13.20 -6.10
N VAL A 384 13.27 12.82 -6.66
CA VAL A 384 12.30 13.76 -7.22
C VAL A 384 11.79 14.77 -6.18
N TYR A 385 11.61 14.38 -4.91
CA TYR A 385 11.11 15.29 -3.87
C TYR A 385 12.16 16.32 -3.44
N PRO A 386 13.42 15.93 -3.11
CA PRO A 386 14.51 16.88 -2.93
C PRO A 386 14.72 17.79 -4.13
N ALA A 387 14.56 17.30 -5.37
CA ALA A 387 14.73 18.13 -6.56
C ALA A 387 13.68 19.27 -6.62
N VAL A 388 12.41 18.96 -6.38
CA VAL A 388 11.35 19.98 -6.30
C VAL A 388 11.62 20.97 -5.17
N CYS A 389 12.03 20.47 -3.99
CA CYS A 389 12.35 21.31 -2.84
C CYS A 389 13.54 22.25 -3.11
N VAL A 390 14.62 21.74 -3.70
CA VAL A 390 15.81 22.51 -4.09
C VAL A 390 15.45 23.58 -5.12
N ALA A 391 14.66 23.24 -6.13
CA ALA A 391 14.19 24.20 -7.14
C ALA A 391 13.35 25.34 -6.51
N LEU A 392 12.46 25.00 -5.56
CA LEU A 392 11.69 25.99 -4.79
C LEU A 392 12.61 26.87 -3.93
N SER A 393 13.56 26.29 -3.20
CA SER A 393 14.53 27.04 -2.40
C SER A 393 15.31 28.06 -3.24
N LEU A 394 15.84 27.65 -4.39
CA LEU A 394 16.61 28.51 -5.29
C LEU A 394 15.74 29.61 -5.92
N GLY A 395 14.55 29.26 -6.42
CA GLY A 395 13.61 30.23 -6.99
C GLY A 395 13.19 31.28 -5.96
N ILE A 396 12.84 30.87 -4.74
CA ILE A 396 12.47 31.78 -3.65
C ILE A 396 13.67 32.67 -3.26
N ALA A 397 14.88 32.10 -3.13
CA ALA A 397 16.08 32.87 -2.82
C ALA A 397 16.36 33.96 -3.87
N ILE A 398 16.27 33.64 -5.16
CA ILE A 398 16.40 34.61 -6.25
C ILE A 398 15.31 35.68 -6.16
N GLY A 399 14.06 35.29 -5.87
CA GLY A 399 12.96 36.24 -5.66
C GLY A 399 13.21 37.20 -4.49
N ILE A 400 13.83 36.74 -3.40
CA ILE A 400 14.26 37.58 -2.27
C ILE A 400 15.30 38.60 -2.74
N VAL A 401 16.35 38.17 -3.45
CA VAL A 401 17.40 39.06 -3.97
C VAL A 401 16.82 40.11 -4.91
N VAL A 402 15.98 39.71 -5.86
CA VAL A 402 15.30 40.62 -6.80
C VAL A 402 14.43 41.63 -6.05
N ARG A 403 13.73 41.20 -4.99
CA ARG A 403 12.91 42.10 -4.18
C ARG A 403 13.75 43.09 -3.38
N LEU A 404 14.95 42.71 -2.92
CA LEU A 404 15.89 43.61 -2.24
C LEU A 404 16.46 44.66 -3.19
N LEU A 405 16.77 44.30 -4.44
CA LEU A 405 17.29 45.23 -5.46
C LEU A 405 16.24 46.26 -5.94
N GLY A 406 14.96 45.88 -5.95
CA GLY A 406 13.87 46.69 -6.49
C GLY A 406 13.29 47.78 -5.57
N LYS A 407 13.77 47.96 -4.33
CA LYS A 407 13.22 48.99 -3.43
C LYS A 407 13.75 50.40 -3.77
N PRO A 408 12.86 51.41 -3.94
CA PRO A 408 13.29 52.79 -4.06
C PRO A 408 13.90 53.27 -2.73
N ARG A 409 15.18 53.65 -2.74
CA ARG A 409 15.74 54.59 -1.76
C ARG A 409 15.39 56.00 -2.20
N ALA A 410 15.04 56.89 -1.27
CA ALA A 410 14.50 58.25 -1.46
C ALA A 410 15.37 59.25 -2.26
N THR A 411 16.42 58.82 -2.96
CA THR A 411 17.31 59.70 -3.75
C THR A 411 17.14 59.44 -5.25
N LYS A 412 16.53 60.42 -5.95
CA LYS A 412 16.22 60.43 -7.39
C LYS A 412 17.47 60.70 -8.25
N GLY A 413 18.30 59.68 -8.49
CA GLY A 413 19.43 59.79 -9.42
C GLY A 413 19.39 58.76 -10.55
N TRP A 414 19.47 59.21 -11.81
CA TRP A 414 19.50 58.38 -13.03
C TRP A 414 20.55 57.23 -13.02
N PRO A 415 21.78 57.41 -12.47
CA PRO A 415 22.78 56.34 -12.40
C PRO A 415 22.36 55.13 -11.56
N ARG A 416 21.52 55.34 -10.53
CA ARG A 416 21.02 54.26 -9.65
C ARG A 416 19.83 53.53 -10.25
N VAL A 417 19.09 54.16 -11.17
CA VAL A 417 18.05 53.50 -11.97
C VAL A 417 18.70 52.52 -12.95
N LEU A 418 19.75 52.96 -13.65
CA LEU A 418 20.57 52.12 -14.54
C LEU A 418 21.22 50.95 -13.78
N GLY A 419 21.81 51.19 -12.60
CA GLY A 419 22.39 50.13 -11.77
C GLY A 419 21.39 49.06 -11.31
N ARG A 420 20.12 49.44 -11.03
CA ARG A 420 19.06 48.48 -10.70
C ARG A 420 18.62 47.67 -11.91
N ALA A 421 18.46 48.33 -13.06
CA ALA A 421 18.15 47.65 -14.32
C ALA A 421 19.24 46.63 -14.69
N ALA A 422 20.52 47.02 -14.55
CA ALA A 422 21.67 46.13 -14.75
C ALA A 422 21.68 44.95 -13.76
N GLY A 423 21.38 45.17 -12.48
CA GLY A 423 21.28 44.10 -11.48
C GLY A 423 20.14 43.11 -11.76
N HIS A 424 18.97 43.59 -12.19
CA HIS A 424 17.86 42.73 -12.61
C HIS A 424 18.21 41.94 -13.88
N LEU A 425 18.87 42.57 -14.85
CA LEU A 425 19.34 41.92 -16.06
C LEU A 425 20.37 40.84 -15.73
N ALA A 426 21.36 41.12 -14.87
CA ALA A 426 22.37 40.15 -14.46
C ALA A 426 21.76 38.91 -13.79
N ILE A 427 20.79 39.08 -12.89
CA ILE A 427 20.08 37.94 -12.27
C ILE A 427 19.29 37.16 -13.30
N ALA A 428 18.59 37.83 -14.21
CA ALA A 428 17.85 37.17 -15.28
C ALA A 428 18.79 36.38 -16.21
N THR A 429 19.96 36.92 -16.55
CA THR A 429 20.99 36.25 -17.35
C THR A 429 21.55 35.03 -16.61
N ILE A 430 21.90 35.15 -15.34
CA ILE A 430 22.39 34.00 -14.54
C ILE A 430 21.32 32.91 -14.47
N ALA A 431 20.07 33.28 -14.18
CA ALA A 431 18.93 32.37 -14.16
C ALA A 431 18.76 31.64 -15.50
N ALA A 432 18.85 32.37 -16.62
CA ALA A 432 18.75 31.80 -17.96
C ALA A 432 19.93 30.85 -18.25
N VAL A 433 21.16 31.23 -17.93
CA VAL A 433 22.36 30.37 -18.13
C VAL A 433 22.26 29.09 -17.31
N VAL A 434 21.81 29.18 -16.06
CA VAL A 434 21.61 28.00 -15.20
C VAL A 434 20.53 27.09 -15.80
N ALA A 435 19.39 27.64 -16.22
CA ALA A 435 18.33 26.87 -16.85
C ALA A 435 18.81 26.20 -18.16
N VAL A 436 19.49 26.95 -19.04
CA VAL A 436 20.03 26.41 -20.30
C VAL A 436 21.04 25.30 -20.05
N ARG A 437 21.96 25.47 -19.09
CA ARG A 437 22.91 24.41 -18.71
C ARG A 437 22.20 23.19 -18.14
N ALA A 438 21.15 23.38 -17.33
CA ALA A 438 20.37 22.28 -16.80
C ALA A 438 19.72 21.46 -17.93
N PHE A 439 19.10 22.12 -18.91
CA PHE A 439 18.55 21.43 -20.09
C PHE A 439 19.63 20.77 -20.95
N ALA A 440 20.79 21.41 -21.12
CA ALA A 440 21.91 20.85 -21.89
C ALA A 440 22.47 19.55 -21.27
N VAL A 441 22.39 19.40 -19.94
CA VAL A 441 22.77 18.17 -19.24
C VAL A 441 21.68 17.09 -19.40
N THR A 442 20.41 17.45 -19.20
CA THR A 442 19.33 16.48 -19.09
C THR A 442 18.83 15.97 -20.44
N VAL A 443 18.57 16.86 -21.40
CA VAL A 443 17.88 16.54 -22.66
C VAL A 443 18.59 15.46 -23.49
N PRO A 444 19.94 15.44 -23.61
CA PRO A 444 20.63 14.40 -24.38
C PRO A 444 20.52 12.99 -23.76
N LEU A 445 20.30 12.90 -22.44
CA LEU A 445 20.25 11.62 -21.71
C LEU A 445 18.87 10.96 -21.79
N LEU A 446 17.79 11.76 -21.91
CA LEU A 446 16.42 11.24 -21.84
C LEU A 446 16.11 10.15 -22.88
N PRO A 447 16.42 10.32 -24.18
CA PRO A 447 16.09 9.30 -25.19
C PRO A 447 16.90 8.01 -24.99
N GLN A 448 18.08 8.10 -24.38
CA GLN A 448 18.97 6.96 -24.14
C GLN A 448 18.49 6.10 -22.97
N GLN A 449 17.75 6.69 -22.04
CA GLN A 449 17.26 6.01 -20.83
C GLN A 449 15.79 5.59 -20.93
N ALA A 450 15.02 6.20 -21.84
CA ALA A 450 13.60 5.91 -22.01
C ALA A 450 13.34 4.41 -22.24
N LYS A 451 12.57 3.80 -21.34
CA LYS A 451 12.15 2.41 -21.42
C LYS A 451 10.89 2.32 -22.27
N THR A 452 10.99 1.60 -23.37
CA THR A 452 9.88 1.32 -24.27
C THR A 452 9.39 -0.09 -24.03
N ASN A 453 8.07 -0.27 -24.09
CA ASN A 453 7.45 -1.59 -23.98
C ASN A 453 7.21 -2.24 -25.35
N ASP A 454 7.35 -1.48 -26.44
CA ASP A 454 7.32 -2.00 -27.82
C ASP A 454 8.73 -2.40 -28.25
N ILE A 455 9.25 -3.42 -27.57
CA ILE A 455 10.56 -4.02 -27.87
C ILE A 455 10.38 -5.43 -28.43
N PRO A 456 11.30 -5.91 -29.28
CA PRO A 456 11.24 -7.27 -29.82
C PRO A 456 11.06 -8.38 -28.77
N ALA A 457 11.62 -8.20 -27.56
CA ALA A 457 11.41 -9.10 -26.43
C ALA A 457 9.94 -9.17 -25.96
N GLN A 458 9.24 -8.03 -25.92
CA GLN A 458 7.82 -8.01 -25.60
C GLN A 458 7.00 -8.67 -26.71
N GLN A 459 7.34 -8.45 -27.98
CA GLN A 459 6.66 -9.10 -29.09
C GLN A 459 6.86 -10.62 -29.09
N ALA A 460 8.07 -11.10 -28.76
CA ALA A 460 8.34 -12.52 -28.54
C ALA A 460 7.49 -13.09 -27.40
N ARG A 461 7.34 -12.32 -26.30
CA ARG A 461 6.50 -12.70 -25.17
C ARG A 461 5.01 -12.79 -25.54
N LEU A 462 4.48 -11.82 -26.28
CA LEU A 462 3.12 -11.86 -26.82
C LEU A 462 2.92 -13.04 -27.78
N ALA A 463 3.96 -13.43 -28.51
CA ALA A 463 3.89 -14.53 -29.48
C ALA A 463 3.84 -15.92 -28.83
N VAL A 464 4.48 -16.10 -27.66
CA VAL A 464 4.44 -17.39 -26.93
C VAL A 464 3.21 -17.56 -26.06
N PHE A 465 2.53 -16.46 -25.69
CA PHE A 465 1.35 -16.49 -24.81
C PHE A 465 0.29 -17.52 -25.25
N PRO A 466 -0.28 -18.31 -24.33
CA PRO A 466 -1.28 -19.32 -24.63
C PRO A 466 -2.60 -18.67 -25.04
N LYS A 467 -2.82 -18.45 -26.35
CA LYS A 467 -4.05 -17.86 -26.89
C LYS A 467 -5.35 -18.52 -26.44
N ALA A 468 -5.30 -19.80 -26.07
CA ALA A 468 -6.45 -20.51 -25.52
C ALA A 468 -6.89 -20.02 -24.12
N ALA A 469 -6.04 -19.24 -23.43
CA ALA A 469 -6.34 -18.61 -22.15
C ALA A 469 -7.19 -17.34 -22.30
N ASP A 470 -7.21 -16.72 -23.48
CA ASP A 470 -8.00 -15.52 -23.75
C ASP A 470 -9.51 -15.80 -23.65
N GLY A 471 -10.24 -14.93 -22.95
CA GLY A 471 -11.66 -15.06 -22.66
C GLY A 471 -12.02 -16.21 -21.72
N GLN A 472 -11.05 -16.89 -21.10
CA GLN A 472 -11.35 -17.99 -20.18
C GLN A 472 -11.82 -17.47 -18.82
N ARG A 473 -12.75 -18.22 -18.21
CA ARG A 473 -13.31 -17.94 -16.87
C ARG A 473 -13.25 -19.11 -15.91
N GLN A 474 -12.61 -20.20 -16.33
CA GLN A 474 -12.50 -21.43 -15.55
C GLN A 474 -11.07 -21.84 -15.25
N TYR A 475 -10.07 -21.23 -15.89
CA TYR A 475 -8.67 -21.59 -15.70
C TYR A 475 -7.81 -20.35 -15.75
N ARG A 476 -6.68 -20.39 -15.04
CA ARG A 476 -5.75 -19.27 -14.93
C ARG A 476 -4.43 -19.52 -15.66
N VAL A 477 -3.79 -18.42 -16.01
CA VAL A 477 -2.37 -18.40 -16.35
C VAL A 477 -1.57 -18.17 -15.07
N ALA A 478 -0.61 -19.05 -14.80
CA ALA A 478 0.39 -18.85 -13.78
C ALA A 478 1.68 -18.32 -14.42
N GLY A 479 2.19 -17.19 -13.94
CA GLY A 479 3.44 -16.63 -14.42
C GLY A 479 4.51 -16.65 -13.34
N VAL A 480 5.74 -17.00 -13.74
CA VAL A 480 6.90 -17.17 -12.84
C VAL A 480 7.48 -15.88 -12.28
N ALA A 481 7.10 -14.70 -12.82
CA ALA A 481 7.58 -13.39 -12.37
C ALA A 481 6.66 -12.25 -12.83
N ASP A 482 6.79 -11.06 -12.21
CA ASP A 482 6.06 -9.85 -12.63
C ASP A 482 6.31 -9.47 -14.09
N SER A 483 7.52 -9.76 -14.60
CA SER A 483 7.86 -9.51 -15.99
C SER A 483 6.91 -10.30 -16.92
N VAL A 484 6.43 -11.46 -16.50
CA VAL A 484 5.56 -12.36 -17.27
C VAL A 484 4.08 -11.97 -17.12
N THR A 485 3.63 -11.48 -15.98
CA THR A 485 2.20 -11.31 -15.68
C THR A 485 1.66 -9.89 -15.83
N LYS A 486 2.49 -8.86 -15.61
CA LYS A 486 2.02 -7.46 -15.53
C LYS A 486 1.40 -6.87 -16.80
N TRP A 487 1.53 -7.55 -17.93
CA TRP A 487 1.04 -7.11 -19.23
C TRP A 487 -0.11 -7.95 -19.78
N ILE A 488 -0.38 -9.14 -19.23
CA ILE A 488 -1.35 -10.07 -19.83
C ILE A 488 -2.72 -9.41 -19.99
N ASN A 489 -3.26 -8.80 -18.92
CA ASN A 489 -4.58 -8.16 -18.96
C ASN A 489 -4.66 -6.83 -19.72
N GLU A 490 -3.54 -6.34 -20.29
CA GLU A 490 -3.60 -5.25 -21.27
C GLU A 490 -3.94 -5.77 -22.67
N TYR A 491 -3.65 -7.04 -22.97
CA TYR A 491 -3.83 -7.62 -24.30
C TYR A 491 -4.85 -8.75 -24.35
N TRP A 492 -5.02 -9.47 -23.24
CA TRP A 492 -5.78 -10.72 -23.18
C TRP A 492 -6.67 -10.76 -21.95
N ASP A 493 -7.88 -11.22 -22.15
CA ASP A 493 -8.88 -11.38 -21.10
C ASP A 493 -8.68 -12.73 -20.39
N ALA A 494 -7.55 -12.86 -19.68
CA ALA A 494 -7.14 -14.09 -19.03
C ALA A 494 -6.93 -13.87 -17.52
N PRO A 495 -7.63 -14.61 -16.64
CA PRO A 495 -7.37 -14.53 -15.21
C PRO A 495 -6.01 -15.16 -14.89
N GLN A 496 -5.34 -14.60 -13.89
CA GLN A 496 -3.98 -14.94 -13.53
C GLN A 496 -3.85 -15.27 -12.04
N THR A 497 -2.86 -16.10 -11.71
CA THR A 497 -2.50 -16.34 -10.31
C THR A 497 -1.66 -15.23 -9.70
N ARG A 498 -1.12 -14.31 -10.52
CA ARG A 498 -0.28 -13.17 -10.12
C ARG A 498 -0.64 -11.94 -10.97
N GLY A 499 -0.48 -10.73 -10.43
CA GLY A 499 -0.72 -9.46 -11.12
C GLY A 499 0.43 -8.46 -10.94
N TYR A 500 0.20 -7.19 -11.25
CA TYR A 500 1.18 -6.10 -11.01
C TYR A 500 1.12 -5.55 -9.57
N ASP A 501 0.01 -5.77 -8.87
CA ASP A 501 -0.37 -5.02 -7.68
C ASP A 501 -0.55 -5.97 -6.50
N ASP A 502 0.58 -6.47 -6.00
CA ASP A 502 0.66 -7.44 -4.90
C ASP A 502 0.12 -6.88 -3.60
N HIS A 503 -0.01 -5.55 -3.46
CA HIS A 503 -0.48 -4.88 -2.25
C HIS A 503 -1.94 -5.21 -1.89
N GLY A 504 -2.73 -5.61 -2.89
CA GLY A 504 -4.11 -6.09 -2.69
C GLY A 504 -4.22 -7.59 -2.41
N ALA A 505 -3.13 -8.35 -2.57
CA ALA A 505 -3.18 -9.81 -2.53
C ALA A 505 -3.57 -10.32 -1.14
N LEU A 506 -4.59 -11.18 -1.12
CA LEU A 506 -5.06 -11.86 0.09
C LEU A 506 -4.24 -13.14 0.31
N PHE A 507 -4.01 -13.49 1.58
CA PHE A 507 -3.27 -14.70 1.97
C PHE A 507 -1.87 -14.79 1.35
N PHE A 508 -1.08 -13.73 1.53
CA PHE A 508 0.21 -13.54 0.86
C PHE A 508 1.19 -14.71 1.05
N ASP A 509 1.26 -15.32 2.23
CA ASP A 509 2.16 -16.48 2.47
C ASP A 509 1.83 -17.67 1.55
N TRP A 510 0.54 -17.92 1.28
CA TRP A 510 0.13 -18.96 0.33
C TRP A 510 0.32 -18.55 -1.13
N GLN A 511 0.27 -17.24 -1.41
CA GLN A 511 0.63 -16.72 -2.73
C GLN A 511 2.12 -16.95 -3.01
N VAL A 512 3.00 -16.63 -2.05
CA VAL A 512 4.44 -16.86 -2.15
C VAL A 512 4.74 -18.36 -2.30
N TRP A 513 4.04 -19.23 -1.55
CA TRP A 513 4.19 -20.68 -1.69
C TRP A 513 3.91 -21.20 -3.11
N LEU A 514 2.88 -20.66 -3.79
CA LEU A 514 2.64 -20.95 -5.21
C LEU A 514 3.78 -20.44 -6.08
N GLU A 515 4.20 -19.19 -5.88
CA GLU A 515 5.21 -18.53 -6.70
C GLU A 515 6.57 -19.24 -6.61
N ASP A 516 6.99 -19.65 -5.41
CA ASP A 516 8.20 -20.45 -5.19
C ASP A 516 8.10 -21.81 -5.90
N ALA A 517 6.95 -22.49 -5.80
CA ALA A 517 6.74 -23.76 -6.48
C ALA A 517 6.80 -23.66 -8.02
N LEU A 518 6.59 -22.46 -8.58
CA LEU A 518 6.69 -22.16 -10.02
C LEU A 518 8.13 -21.85 -10.48
N VAL A 519 9.09 -21.65 -9.58
CA VAL A 519 10.49 -21.33 -9.98
C VAL A 519 11.55 -22.23 -9.35
N ASP A 520 11.28 -22.81 -8.18
CA ASP A 520 12.24 -23.62 -7.45
C ASP A 520 12.11 -25.12 -7.82
N PRO A 521 13.14 -25.74 -8.42
CA PRO A 521 13.13 -27.15 -8.77
C PRO A 521 13.10 -28.07 -7.54
N ALA A 522 13.44 -27.59 -6.33
CA ALA A 522 13.43 -28.37 -5.09
C ALA A 522 12.03 -28.84 -4.66
N PHE A 523 10.97 -28.16 -5.11
CA PHE A 523 9.59 -28.60 -4.87
C PHE A 523 9.33 -29.97 -5.50
N SER A 524 8.58 -30.82 -4.83
CA SER A 524 8.20 -32.12 -5.40
C SER A 524 7.16 -31.93 -6.51
N PRO A 525 7.07 -32.84 -7.50
CA PRO A 525 5.98 -32.77 -8.49
C PRO A 525 4.60 -32.84 -7.85
N ALA A 526 4.43 -33.61 -6.77
CA ALA A 526 3.15 -33.73 -6.04
C ALA A 526 2.72 -32.41 -5.40
N GLU A 527 3.66 -31.70 -4.78
CA GLU A 527 3.38 -30.39 -4.18
C GLU A 527 3.05 -29.33 -5.24
N ARG A 528 3.73 -29.35 -6.39
CA ARG A 528 3.35 -28.49 -7.53
C ARG A 528 1.96 -28.82 -8.04
N ASP A 529 1.65 -30.10 -8.25
CA ASP A 529 0.34 -30.56 -8.72
C ASP A 529 -0.78 -30.10 -7.76
N PHE A 530 -0.55 -30.21 -6.45
CA PHE A 530 -1.47 -29.70 -5.42
C PHE A 530 -1.74 -28.21 -5.56
N LEU A 531 -0.70 -27.39 -5.73
CA LEU A 531 -0.83 -25.94 -5.86
C LEU A 531 -1.50 -25.55 -7.20
N LEU A 532 -1.08 -26.16 -8.31
CA LEU A 532 -1.69 -25.91 -9.62
C LEU A 532 -3.19 -26.27 -9.63
N ASP A 533 -3.58 -27.33 -8.92
CA ASP A 533 -4.99 -27.66 -8.69
C ASP A 533 -5.72 -26.56 -7.90
N TRP A 534 -5.27 -26.24 -6.69
CA TRP A 534 -5.96 -25.29 -5.81
C TRP A 534 -6.08 -23.89 -6.41
N TYR A 535 -5.15 -23.49 -7.27
CA TYR A 535 -5.15 -22.19 -7.97
C TYR A 535 -5.83 -22.23 -9.35
N ALA A 536 -6.37 -23.38 -9.76
CA ALA A 536 -7.04 -23.59 -11.04
C ALA A 536 -6.16 -23.24 -12.26
N VAL A 537 -4.88 -23.61 -12.21
CA VAL A 537 -3.92 -23.29 -13.26
C VAL A 537 -4.18 -24.16 -14.49
N GLY A 538 -4.47 -23.51 -15.62
CA GLY A 538 -4.57 -24.17 -16.92
C GLY A 538 -3.28 -24.08 -17.73
N TRP A 539 -2.55 -22.98 -17.53
CA TRP A 539 -1.33 -22.66 -18.27
C TRP A 539 -0.26 -22.11 -17.35
N VAL A 540 0.99 -22.43 -17.67
CA VAL A 540 2.17 -21.87 -17.01
C VAL A 540 3.00 -21.14 -18.05
N ASP A 541 3.21 -19.84 -17.82
CA ASP A 541 4.08 -18.99 -18.62
C ASP A 541 5.39 -18.76 -17.88
N THR A 542 6.49 -19.05 -18.58
CA THR A 542 7.84 -19.12 -18.01
C THR A 542 8.80 -18.19 -18.72
N ASP A 543 9.84 -17.80 -17.99
CA ASP A 543 10.95 -16.97 -18.44
C ASP A 543 12.22 -17.48 -17.75
N SER A 544 13.20 -17.96 -18.50
CA SER A 544 14.45 -18.46 -17.90
C SER A 544 15.27 -17.39 -17.16
N GLY A 545 14.93 -16.10 -17.32
CA GLY A 545 15.48 -15.04 -16.48
C GLY A 545 14.96 -15.07 -15.04
N ALA A 546 13.84 -15.74 -14.77
CA ALA A 546 13.23 -15.86 -13.45
C ALA A 546 13.56 -17.17 -12.72
N GLY A 547 13.99 -18.21 -13.44
CA GLY A 547 14.33 -19.50 -12.86
C GLY A 547 14.53 -20.61 -13.89
N PRO A 548 14.95 -21.82 -13.47
CA PRO A 548 15.09 -22.97 -14.34
C PRO A 548 13.72 -23.43 -14.88
N THR A 549 13.64 -23.72 -16.18
CA THR A 549 12.39 -24.15 -16.84
C THR A 549 12.25 -25.66 -16.98
N GLY A 550 13.32 -26.43 -16.72
CA GLY A 550 13.36 -27.87 -17.00
C GLY A 550 12.36 -28.72 -16.21
N MET A 551 11.83 -28.22 -15.10
CA MET A 551 10.79 -28.92 -14.34
C MET A 551 9.44 -29.03 -15.08
N TYR A 552 9.26 -28.26 -16.16
CA TYR A 552 8.08 -28.33 -17.02
C TYR A 552 8.25 -29.25 -18.23
N ASP A 553 9.41 -29.91 -18.37
CA ASP A 553 9.70 -30.78 -19.52
C ASP A 553 9.04 -32.16 -19.41
N ASP A 554 8.43 -32.50 -18.27
CA ASP A 554 7.70 -33.76 -18.08
C ASP A 554 6.42 -33.80 -18.94
N PRO A 555 6.38 -34.59 -20.02
CA PRO A 555 5.25 -34.61 -20.93
C PRO A 555 4.00 -35.27 -20.33
N ALA A 556 4.13 -36.01 -19.22
CA ALA A 556 3.00 -36.60 -18.51
C ALA A 556 2.17 -35.53 -17.78
N ARG A 557 2.81 -34.42 -17.38
CA ARG A 557 2.17 -33.31 -16.64
C ARG A 557 1.91 -32.10 -17.50
N PHE A 558 2.86 -31.76 -18.37
CA PHE A 558 2.84 -30.54 -19.16
C PHE A 558 2.86 -30.83 -20.65
N GLN A 559 2.34 -29.87 -21.42
CA GLN A 559 2.47 -29.83 -22.86
C GLN A 559 3.06 -28.48 -23.23
N LEU A 560 4.26 -28.47 -23.80
CA LEU A 560 4.84 -27.25 -24.37
C LEU A 560 3.94 -26.78 -25.52
N LEU A 561 3.50 -25.53 -25.47
CA LEU A 561 2.64 -24.89 -26.48
C LEU A 561 3.47 -24.05 -27.45
N ALA A 562 4.36 -23.22 -26.92
CA ALA A 562 5.21 -22.33 -27.68
C ALA A 562 6.48 -22.02 -26.88
N GLN A 563 7.56 -21.72 -27.61
CA GLN A 563 8.84 -21.33 -27.04
C GLN A 563 9.55 -20.33 -27.95
N ASP A 564 10.23 -19.36 -27.35
CA ASP A 564 11.16 -18.45 -28.00
C ASP A 564 12.45 -18.36 -27.18
N THR A 565 13.60 -18.55 -27.84
CA THR A 565 14.93 -18.60 -27.19
C THR A 565 15.82 -17.42 -27.56
N ARG A 566 15.31 -16.41 -28.28
CA ARG A 566 16.11 -15.28 -28.79
C ARG A 566 16.59 -14.32 -27.70
N TYR A 567 15.92 -14.31 -26.54
CA TYR A 567 16.20 -13.42 -25.42
C TYR A 567 16.49 -14.25 -24.17
N ALA A 568 15.48 -14.48 -23.34
CA ALA A 568 15.42 -15.60 -22.41
C ALA A 568 14.68 -16.76 -23.08
N VAL A 569 14.73 -17.95 -22.49
CA VAL A 569 13.83 -19.04 -22.86
C VAL A 569 12.43 -18.66 -22.34
N LEU A 570 11.64 -18.06 -23.23
CA LEU A 570 10.24 -17.75 -23.00
C LEU A 570 9.45 -18.97 -23.44
N ALA A 571 8.69 -19.59 -22.55
CA ALA A 571 7.90 -20.76 -22.91
C ALA A 571 6.55 -20.78 -22.20
N SER A 572 5.56 -21.29 -22.90
CA SER A 572 4.20 -21.45 -22.39
C SER A 572 3.82 -22.91 -22.43
N TYR A 573 3.30 -23.41 -21.32
CA TYR A 573 2.93 -24.81 -21.12
C TYR A 573 1.45 -24.92 -20.77
N ARG A 574 0.78 -25.96 -21.28
CA ARG A 574 -0.52 -26.38 -20.79
C ARG A 574 -0.34 -27.41 -19.69
N TYR A 575 -1.01 -27.20 -18.55
CA TYR A 575 -1.08 -28.19 -17.48
C TYR A 575 -2.18 -29.21 -17.78
N ARG A 576 -1.85 -30.50 -17.78
CA ARG A 576 -2.76 -31.57 -18.22
C ARG A 576 -3.82 -31.94 -17.20
N ALA A 577 -3.55 -31.75 -15.91
CA ALA A 577 -4.48 -32.06 -14.82
C ALA A 577 -5.29 -30.85 -14.34
N ALA A 578 -5.32 -29.77 -15.12
CA ALA A 578 -6.00 -28.52 -14.77
C ALA A 578 -7.45 -28.73 -14.30
N ARG A 579 -7.82 -28.07 -13.21
CA ARG A 579 -9.15 -28.11 -12.61
C ARG A 579 -9.81 -26.73 -12.63
N PRO A 580 -11.14 -26.68 -12.83
CA PRO A 580 -11.84 -25.41 -13.01
C PRO A 580 -11.87 -24.56 -11.73
N ILE A 581 -11.99 -23.24 -11.91
CA ILE A 581 -12.19 -22.26 -10.83
C ILE A 581 -13.46 -22.60 -10.03
N VAL A 582 -14.53 -23.00 -10.70
CA VAL A 582 -15.79 -23.38 -10.05
C VAL A 582 -16.05 -24.86 -10.28
N SER A 583 -16.21 -25.61 -9.19
CA SER A 583 -16.49 -27.03 -9.25
C SER A 583 -17.49 -27.47 -8.17
N VAL A 584 -18.30 -28.46 -8.51
CA VAL A 584 -19.13 -29.18 -7.54
C VAL A 584 -18.31 -30.32 -6.97
N SER A 585 -18.22 -30.40 -5.65
CA SER A 585 -17.41 -31.42 -4.98
C SER A 585 -18.26 -32.41 -4.20
N ARG A 586 -17.87 -33.68 -4.28
CA ARG A 586 -18.26 -34.75 -3.36
C ARG A 586 -17.10 -35.17 -2.46
N ALA A 587 -15.96 -34.50 -2.56
CA ALA A 587 -14.81 -34.81 -1.72
C ALA A 587 -15.19 -34.60 -0.23
N PRO A 588 -14.67 -35.44 0.67
CA PRO A 588 -14.85 -35.29 2.11
C PRO A 588 -14.45 -33.90 2.59
N VAL A 589 -15.29 -33.33 3.44
CA VAL A 589 -15.06 -32.02 4.06
C VAL A 589 -14.40 -32.23 5.42
N VAL A 590 -13.25 -31.60 5.64
CA VAL A 590 -12.50 -31.67 6.90
C VAL A 590 -12.56 -30.32 7.60
N LEU A 591 -13.22 -30.24 8.74
CA LEU A 591 -13.19 -29.05 9.58
C LEU A 591 -11.92 -29.05 10.46
N PHE A 592 -11.02 -28.11 10.20
CA PHE A 592 -9.84 -27.90 11.02
C PHE A 592 -10.14 -26.91 12.14
N VAL A 593 -9.83 -27.26 13.40
CA VAL A 593 -9.97 -26.39 14.57
C VAL A 593 -8.59 -26.14 15.15
N GLY A 594 -8.17 -24.88 15.11
CA GLY A 594 -6.82 -24.44 15.47
C GLY A 594 -6.52 -23.06 14.93
N ASP A 595 -5.41 -22.45 15.37
CA ASP A 595 -5.01 -21.15 14.83
C ASP A 595 -4.53 -21.23 13.37
N THR A 596 -4.35 -20.07 12.74
CA THR A 596 -3.96 -19.98 11.32
C THR A 596 -2.59 -20.61 11.03
N ARG A 597 -1.66 -20.62 11.99
CA ARG A 597 -0.33 -21.22 11.79
C ARG A 597 -0.42 -22.74 11.71
N HIS A 598 -1.21 -23.34 12.59
CA HIS A 598 -1.43 -24.78 12.57
C HIS A 598 -2.27 -25.22 11.36
N TYR A 599 -3.20 -24.37 10.90
CA TYR A 599 -3.92 -24.62 9.65
C TYR A 599 -2.98 -24.57 8.44
N ASP A 600 -2.04 -23.62 8.39
CA ASP A 600 -1.01 -23.56 7.34
C ASP A 600 -0.18 -24.84 7.29
N LEU A 601 0.38 -25.27 8.43
CA LEU A 601 1.12 -26.54 8.53
C LEU A 601 0.28 -27.74 8.07
N PHE A 602 -1.01 -27.77 8.42
CA PHE A 602 -1.90 -28.83 7.99
C PHE A 602 -2.12 -28.83 6.48
N VAL A 603 -2.37 -27.67 5.86
CA VAL A 603 -2.56 -27.57 4.41
C VAL A 603 -1.27 -27.91 3.65
N ARG A 604 -0.10 -27.48 4.13
CA ARG A 604 1.20 -27.85 3.57
C ARG A 604 1.46 -29.35 3.71
N ALA A 605 1.15 -29.94 4.86
CA ALA A 605 1.28 -31.37 5.06
C ALA A 605 0.46 -32.20 4.05
N LEU A 606 -0.65 -31.67 3.52
CA LEU A 606 -1.43 -32.32 2.47
C LEU A 606 -0.78 -32.26 1.07
N SER A 607 0.11 -31.29 0.82
CA SER A 607 0.68 -31.04 -0.50
C SER A 607 1.70 -32.10 -0.94
N TYR A 608 2.51 -32.62 -0.01
CA TYR A 608 3.63 -33.51 -0.33
C TYR A 608 3.19 -34.86 -0.93
N ALA A 609 1.93 -35.26 -0.74
CA ALA A 609 1.32 -36.42 -1.38
C ALA A 609 0.18 -36.07 -2.36
N ASP A 610 0.07 -34.81 -2.80
CA ASP A 610 -1.00 -34.32 -3.69
C ASP A 610 -2.41 -34.71 -3.19
N ILE A 611 -2.67 -34.44 -1.91
CA ILE A 611 -3.99 -34.63 -1.32
C ILE A 611 -4.84 -33.39 -1.68
N GLY A 612 -5.04 -33.19 -2.97
CA GLY A 612 -5.65 -32.00 -3.57
C GLY A 612 -7.16 -31.89 -3.39
N SER A 613 -7.75 -30.90 -4.07
CA SER A 613 -9.15 -30.46 -3.89
C SER A 613 -10.21 -31.51 -4.25
N THR A 614 -9.83 -32.54 -5.02
CA THR A 614 -10.70 -33.69 -5.35
C THR A 614 -10.61 -34.84 -4.34
N THR A 615 -9.67 -34.75 -3.40
CA THR A 615 -9.46 -35.76 -2.36
C THR A 615 -10.03 -35.33 -1.02
N VAL A 616 -9.82 -34.07 -0.67
CA VAL A 616 -10.31 -33.50 0.56
C VAL A 616 -10.53 -32.01 0.37
N VAL A 617 -11.57 -31.48 1.01
CA VAL A 617 -11.76 -30.03 1.15
C VAL A 617 -11.47 -29.68 2.60
N PRO A 618 -10.24 -29.25 2.94
CA PRO A 618 -9.92 -28.79 4.28
C PRO A 618 -10.53 -27.40 4.45
N LEU A 619 -11.23 -27.20 5.56
CA LEU A 619 -11.87 -25.95 5.94
C LEU A 619 -11.19 -25.36 7.15
N GLN A 620 -10.87 -24.07 7.08
CA GLN A 620 -10.37 -23.33 8.23
C GLN A 620 -11.54 -23.00 9.17
N GLY A 621 -11.64 -23.74 10.27
CA GLY A 621 -12.57 -23.49 11.36
C GLY A 621 -12.03 -22.46 12.36
N PRO A 622 -12.71 -22.30 13.52
CA PRO A 622 -12.28 -21.36 14.55
C PRO A 622 -11.01 -21.85 15.27
N ALA A 623 -10.27 -20.89 15.85
CA ALA A 623 -9.08 -21.18 16.64
C ALA A 623 -9.36 -21.78 18.03
N SER A 624 -10.61 -21.69 18.50
CA SER A 624 -11.05 -22.29 19.76
C SER A 624 -12.18 -23.27 19.50
N LEU A 625 -12.11 -24.43 20.15
CA LEU A 625 -13.21 -25.39 20.15
C LEU A 625 -14.47 -24.82 20.84
N ASP A 626 -14.30 -23.81 21.70
CA ASP A 626 -15.39 -23.06 22.33
C ASP A 626 -16.35 -22.44 21.32
N ASP A 627 -15.83 -22.05 20.15
CA ASP A 627 -16.56 -21.33 19.11
C ASP A 627 -17.17 -22.28 18.06
N VAL A 628 -16.86 -23.58 18.13
CA VAL A 628 -17.47 -24.61 17.27
C VAL A 628 -18.90 -24.87 17.74
N THR A 629 -19.81 -24.94 16.77
CA THR A 629 -21.23 -25.24 16.97
C THR A 629 -21.60 -26.59 16.39
N ALA A 630 -22.75 -27.14 16.80
CA ALA A 630 -23.30 -28.34 16.17
C ALA A 630 -23.63 -28.13 14.68
N SER A 631 -23.84 -26.88 14.23
CA SER A 631 -24.07 -26.60 12.81
C SER A 631 -22.81 -26.78 11.99
N ASP A 632 -21.67 -26.30 12.48
CA ASP A 632 -20.37 -26.47 11.78
C ASP A 632 -20.06 -27.97 11.62
N LEU A 633 -20.34 -28.77 12.66
CA LEU A 633 -20.11 -30.22 12.65
C LEU A 633 -21.06 -31.02 11.74
N ARG A 634 -22.23 -30.48 11.37
CA ARG A 634 -23.16 -31.18 10.47
C ARG A 634 -22.66 -31.26 9.02
N HIS A 635 -21.82 -30.32 8.62
CA HIS A 635 -21.31 -30.22 7.24
C HIS A 635 -19.90 -30.82 7.09
N ALA A 636 -19.29 -31.27 8.18
CA ALA A 636 -17.97 -31.89 8.20
C ALA A 636 -18.08 -33.42 8.21
N ASP A 637 -17.33 -34.09 7.34
CA ASP A 637 -17.17 -35.54 7.35
C ASP A 637 -16.07 -35.97 8.35
N ALA A 638 -15.10 -35.08 8.60
CA ALA A 638 -14.08 -35.24 9.63
C ALA A 638 -13.74 -33.91 10.34
N VAL A 639 -13.28 -33.99 11.58
CA VAL A 639 -12.80 -32.86 12.38
C VAL A 639 -11.35 -33.12 12.79
N VAL A 640 -10.49 -32.12 12.61
CA VAL A 640 -9.09 -32.14 13.04
C VAL A 640 -8.90 -31.13 14.17
N LEU A 641 -8.33 -31.56 15.29
CA LEU A 641 -7.86 -30.67 16.35
C LEU A 641 -6.33 -30.65 16.34
N TYR A 642 -5.75 -29.49 16.04
CA TYR A 642 -4.31 -29.24 16.07
C TYR A 642 -4.08 -27.73 16.27
N GLY A 643 -3.40 -27.32 17.33
CA GLY A 643 -3.33 -25.92 17.77
C GLY A 643 -4.63 -25.40 18.41
N ALA A 644 -5.53 -26.29 18.83
CA ALA A 644 -6.88 -25.91 19.27
C ALA A 644 -6.92 -25.43 20.73
N ARG A 645 -7.44 -24.22 20.96
CA ARG A 645 -7.70 -23.73 22.33
C ARG A 645 -8.99 -24.34 22.89
N ILE A 646 -8.94 -24.73 24.18
CA ILE A 646 -10.06 -25.39 24.87
C ILE A 646 -10.32 -24.69 26.20
N GLY A 647 -11.42 -23.95 26.29
CA GLY A 647 -11.87 -23.27 27.50
C GLY A 647 -12.95 -24.04 28.24
N LYS A 648 -13.95 -24.56 27.52
CA LYS A 648 -15.17 -25.19 28.07
C LYS A 648 -15.15 -26.71 27.88
N ALA A 649 -14.10 -27.36 28.36
CA ALA A 649 -13.80 -28.77 28.09
C ALA A 649 -14.98 -29.74 28.30
N GLY A 650 -15.83 -29.55 29.33
CA GLY A 650 -17.02 -30.39 29.54
C GLY A 650 -18.06 -30.29 28.41
N ARG A 651 -18.34 -29.06 27.94
CA ARG A 651 -19.24 -28.80 26.81
C ARG A 651 -18.64 -29.33 25.52
N ASP A 652 -17.35 -29.04 25.30
CA ASP A 652 -16.64 -29.33 24.06
C ASP A 652 -16.45 -30.84 23.86
N ALA A 653 -16.08 -31.55 24.92
CA ALA A 653 -16.00 -33.01 24.92
C ALA A 653 -17.36 -33.64 24.60
N ALA A 654 -18.46 -33.14 25.20
CA ALA A 654 -19.80 -33.63 24.91
C ALA A 654 -20.27 -33.30 23.48
N LEU A 655 -19.86 -32.16 22.91
CA LEU A 655 -20.14 -31.80 21.54
C LEU A 655 -19.44 -32.74 20.56
N LEU A 656 -18.12 -32.91 20.69
CA LEU A 656 -17.34 -33.81 19.85
C LEU A 656 -17.77 -35.27 20.00
N ARG A 657 -18.05 -35.72 21.23
CA ARG A 657 -18.53 -37.07 21.47
C ARG A 657 -19.83 -37.36 20.72
N ARG A 658 -20.81 -36.46 20.76
CA ARG A 658 -22.07 -36.62 20.01
C ARG A 658 -21.85 -36.66 18.51
N TYR A 659 -20.97 -35.80 18.00
CA TYR A 659 -20.61 -35.79 16.57
C TYR A 659 -19.99 -37.13 16.13
N VAL A 660 -19.05 -37.66 16.90
CA VAL A 660 -18.42 -38.95 16.60
C VAL A 660 -19.43 -40.10 16.76
N GLU A 661 -20.21 -40.13 17.85
CA GLU A 661 -21.23 -41.17 18.06
C GLU A 661 -22.25 -41.24 16.91
N ALA A 662 -22.54 -40.09 16.28
CA ALA A 662 -23.41 -39.96 15.11
C ALA A 662 -22.75 -40.36 13.77
N GLY A 663 -21.48 -40.79 13.76
CA GLY A 663 -20.78 -41.24 12.55
C GLY A 663 -19.60 -40.36 12.11
N GLY A 664 -19.39 -39.22 12.76
CA GLY A 664 -18.30 -38.30 12.44
C GLY A 664 -16.91 -38.88 12.71
N ARG A 665 -15.91 -38.42 11.97
CA ARG A 665 -14.49 -38.77 12.20
C ARG A 665 -13.77 -37.67 12.96
N LEU A 666 -12.94 -38.03 13.93
CA LEU A 666 -12.18 -37.10 14.75
C LEU A 666 -10.70 -37.48 14.75
N LEU A 667 -9.83 -36.57 14.32
CA LEU A 667 -8.38 -36.66 14.46
C LEU A 667 -7.91 -35.59 15.45
N VAL A 668 -7.12 -35.98 16.45
CA VAL A 668 -6.54 -35.06 17.43
C VAL A 668 -5.05 -35.31 17.50
N ASP A 669 -4.22 -34.29 17.26
CA ASP A 669 -2.80 -34.33 17.58
C ASP A 669 -2.53 -33.53 18.86
N SER A 670 -1.74 -34.10 19.78
CA SER A 670 -1.46 -33.50 21.08
C SER A 670 0.01 -33.24 21.36
N ALA A 671 0.93 -33.40 20.40
CA ALA A 671 2.35 -33.20 20.68
C ALA A 671 2.66 -31.75 21.07
N ASP A 672 2.08 -30.78 20.37
CA ASP A 672 2.28 -29.34 20.63
C ASP A 672 1.28 -28.78 21.66
N ASP A 673 0.14 -29.46 21.85
CA ASP A 673 -1.00 -28.99 22.67
C ASP A 673 -1.39 -29.93 23.81
N ALA A 674 -0.45 -30.68 24.37
CA ALA A 674 -0.71 -31.69 25.40
C ALA A 674 -1.57 -31.15 26.56
N ASP A 675 -1.33 -29.90 26.98
CA ASP A 675 -2.09 -29.23 28.03
C ASP A 675 -3.55 -28.94 27.64
N GLN A 676 -3.82 -28.54 26.39
CA GLN A 676 -5.19 -28.31 25.93
C GLN A 676 -5.94 -29.64 25.82
N VAL A 677 -5.33 -30.64 25.20
CA VAL A 677 -5.93 -31.98 25.03
C VAL A 677 -6.19 -32.64 26.39
N THR A 678 -5.31 -32.44 27.38
CA THR A 678 -5.51 -32.92 28.75
C THR A 678 -6.82 -32.42 29.37
N LYS A 679 -7.30 -31.23 29.00
CA LYS A 679 -8.60 -30.72 29.47
C LYS A 679 -9.76 -31.57 28.96
N LEU A 680 -9.71 -32.02 27.69
CA LEU A 680 -10.70 -32.94 27.13
C LEU A 680 -10.64 -34.31 27.80
N LEU A 681 -9.43 -34.80 28.08
CA LEU A 681 -9.24 -36.10 28.73
C LEU A 681 -9.88 -36.16 30.13
N ARG A 682 -9.81 -35.06 30.87
CA ARG A 682 -10.41 -34.91 32.21
C ARG A 682 -11.93 -34.71 32.19
N ALA A 683 -12.52 -34.40 31.03
CA ALA A 683 -13.96 -34.21 30.93
C ALA A 683 -14.71 -35.55 31.04
N LYS A 684 -15.87 -35.54 31.72
CA LYS A 684 -16.73 -36.74 31.88
C LYS A 684 -17.09 -37.39 30.53
N ALA A 685 -17.30 -36.56 29.51
CA ALA A 685 -17.64 -36.99 28.16
C ALA A 685 -16.43 -37.10 27.21
N ASN A 686 -15.23 -37.45 27.73
CA ASN A 686 -14.01 -37.61 26.94
C ASN A 686 -14.27 -38.40 25.62
N PRO A 687 -14.05 -37.78 24.44
CA PRO A 687 -14.27 -38.41 23.14
C PRO A 687 -13.05 -39.18 22.61
N LEU A 688 -11.90 -39.12 23.30
CA LEU A 688 -10.62 -39.63 22.81
C LEU A 688 -10.39 -41.10 23.20
N PRO A 689 -9.66 -41.88 22.38
CA PRO A 689 -9.36 -43.29 22.65
C PRO A 689 -8.29 -43.47 23.75
N VAL A 690 -7.85 -42.38 24.37
CA VAL A 690 -6.88 -42.34 25.48
C VAL A 690 -7.49 -41.69 26.71
N ARG A 691 -6.97 -42.03 27.89
CA ARG A 691 -7.39 -41.50 29.20
C ARG A 691 -6.31 -40.65 29.85
N ALA A 692 -5.04 -40.97 29.58
CA ALA A 692 -3.90 -40.22 30.07
C ALA A 692 -2.78 -40.25 29.04
N VAL A 693 -2.12 -39.09 28.87
CA VAL A 693 -0.99 -38.89 27.97
C VAL A 693 0.13 -38.17 28.73
N HIS A 694 1.36 -38.28 28.26
CA HIS A 694 2.51 -37.59 28.83
C HIS A 694 3.48 -37.17 27.73
N GLY A 695 4.00 -35.94 27.83
CA GLY A 695 5.04 -35.44 26.94
C GLY A 695 6.38 -36.12 27.21
N THR A 696 7.07 -36.53 26.16
CA THR A 696 8.35 -37.22 26.21
C THR A 696 9.13 -36.94 24.92
N VAL A 697 10.31 -37.52 24.79
CA VAL A 697 11.20 -37.31 23.64
C VAL A 697 11.60 -38.68 23.09
N ILE A 698 11.66 -38.79 21.78
CA ILE A 698 12.34 -39.88 21.07
C ILE A 698 13.80 -39.47 20.91
N ASP A 699 14.71 -40.32 21.39
CA ASP A 699 16.15 -40.03 21.42
C ASP A 699 16.86 -40.74 20.25
N GLY A 700 17.54 -39.98 19.40
CA GLY A 700 18.21 -40.48 18.21
C GLY A 700 17.35 -40.31 16.94
N PRO A 701 17.96 -40.48 15.75
CA PRO A 701 17.27 -40.23 14.48
C PRO A 701 16.26 -41.33 14.10
N ASP A 702 16.36 -42.52 14.69
CA ASP A 702 15.46 -43.65 14.41
C ASP A 702 14.27 -43.64 15.38
N TRP A 703 13.07 -43.79 14.83
CA TRP A 703 11.84 -43.86 15.58
C TRP A 703 11.65 -45.21 16.30
N GLY A 704 12.32 -46.27 15.86
CA GLY A 704 12.12 -47.62 16.37
C GLY A 704 10.67 -48.07 16.19
N TRP A 705 10.11 -47.83 15.00
CA TRP A 705 8.70 -48.08 14.71
C TRP A 705 8.30 -49.53 14.95
N ARG A 706 7.15 -49.72 15.58
CA ARG A 706 6.45 -51.01 15.58
C ARG A 706 4.97 -50.78 15.26
N PRO A 707 4.53 -51.07 14.02
CA PRO A 707 3.11 -51.00 13.68
C PRO A 707 2.35 -52.07 14.46
N LEU A 708 1.20 -51.70 15.01
CA LEU A 708 0.32 -52.59 15.78
C LEU A 708 -1.03 -52.79 15.11
N ALA A 709 -1.30 -52.03 14.04
CA ALA A 709 -2.49 -52.16 13.22
C ALA A 709 -2.11 -52.48 11.76
N PRO A 710 -2.88 -53.33 11.06
CA PRO A 710 -2.67 -53.60 9.63
C PRO A 710 -2.73 -52.34 8.76
N THR A 711 -3.41 -51.31 9.27
CA THR A 711 -3.55 -50.01 8.60
C THR A 711 -2.24 -49.24 8.46
N LEU A 712 -1.18 -49.62 9.16
CA LEU A 712 0.14 -49.00 9.01
C LEU A 712 1.16 -50.11 8.74
N THR A 713 1.73 -50.11 7.55
CA THR A 713 2.74 -51.11 7.14
C THR A 713 4.14 -50.58 7.40
N GLU A 714 5.11 -51.47 7.65
CA GLU A 714 6.52 -51.10 7.81
C GLU A 714 7.05 -50.30 6.61
N GLU A 715 6.62 -50.64 5.38
CA GLU A 715 7.00 -49.91 4.15
C GLU A 715 6.59 -48.42 4.16
N MET A 716 5.39 -48.13 4.66
CA MET A 716 4.90 -46.75 4.79
C MET A 716 5.73 -45.95 5.81
N LEU A 717 6.20 -46.63 6.85
CA LEU A 717 6.95 -46.02 7.96
C LEU A 717 8.45 -45.93 7.68
N ALA A 718 8.98 -46.76 6.77
CA ALA A 718 10.40 -46.82 6.41
C ALA A 718 10.93 -45.51 5.80
N ASN A 719 10.04 -44.68 5.24
CA ASN A 719 10.38 -43.41 4.58
C ASN A 719 9.95 -42.18 5.40
N PHE A 720 9.76 -42.32 6.71
CA PHE A 720 9.58 -41.18 7.61
C PHE A 720 10.88 -40.40 7.75
N GLY A 721 10.77 -39.08 7.92
CA GLY A 721 11.88 -38.22 8.33
C GLY A 721 12.44 -38.62 9.69
N PRO A 722 13.69 -38.27 10.02
CA PRO A 722 14.31 -38.63 11.29
C PRO A 722 13.61 -37.96 12.47
N ALA A 723 13.60 -38.60 13.63
CA ALA A 723 13.13 -38.01 14.89
C ALA A 723 14.08 -36.90 15.37
N SER A 724 14.08 -35.73 14.72
CA SER A 724 15.08 -34.69 14.94
C SER A 724 14.52 -33.28 14.74
N TYR A 725 14.50 -32.48 15.81
CA TYR A 725 14.18 -31.06 15.74
C TYR A 725 15.47 -30.26 15.59
N ALA A 726 15.60 -29.47 14.52
CA ALA A 726 16.77 -28.60 14.27
C ALA A 726 18.14 -29.32 14.39
N GLY A 727 18.21 -30.60 13.98
CA GLY A 727 19.44 -31.39 14.00
C GLY A 727 19.85 -31.93 15.37
N THR A 728 19.00 -31.80 16.39
CA THR A 728 19.28 -32.30 17.76
C THR A 728 19.21 -33.82 17.89
N ASN A 729 18.67 -34.52 16.88
CA ASN A 729 18.32 -35.94 16.94
C ASN A 729 17.39 -36.24 18.12
N GLN A 730 16.52 -35.30 18.43
CA GLN A 730 15.47 -35.45 19.42
C GLN A 730 14.17 -34.92 18.83
N TRP A 731 13.08 -35.66 19.03
CA TRP A 731 11.74 -35.20 18.67
C TRP A 731 10.78 -35.33 19.85
N ALA A 732 10.09 -34.25 20.17
CA ALA A 732 9.08 -34.23 21.23
C ALA A 732 7.81 -34.95 20.76
N VAL A 733 7.33 -35.88 21.58
CA VAL A 733 6.09 -36.63 21.33
C VAL A 733 5.22 -36.66 22.58
N SER A 734 3.93 -36.89 22.41
CA SER A 734 3.04 -37.33 23.48
C SER A 734 2.87 -38.85 23.43
N GLY A 735 3.19 -39.54 24.52
CA GLY A 735 2.94 -40.98 24.68
C GLY A 735 1.64 -41.24 25.44
N ALA A 736 0.84 -42.21 24.98
CA ALA A 736 -0.34 -42.68 25.72
C ALA A 736 0.10 -43.54 26.93
N LEU A 737 -0.35 -43.16 28.12
CA LEU A 737 -0.14 -43.92 29.36
C LEU A 737 -1.29 -44.88 29.65
N LEU A 738 -2.52 -44.44 29.36
CA LEU A 738 -3.73 -45.23 29.59
C LEU A 738 -4.66 -45.08 28.40
N LEU A 739 -5.14 -46.21 27.87
CA LEU A 739 -6.11 -46.25 26.79
C LEU A 739 -7.54 -46.29 27.35
N ALA A 740 -8.51 -45.84 26.56
CA ALA A 740 -9.90 -46.16 26.82
C ALA A 740 -10.19 -47.63 26.42
N ASP A 741 -11.23 -48.24 26.98
CA ASP A 741 -11.57 -49.66 26.72
C ASP A 741 -11.82 -49.96 25.23
N TRP A 742 -12.26 -48.95 24.48
CA TRP A 742 -12.50 -48.99 23.04
C TRP A 742 -11.32 -48.48 22.20
N GLY A 743 -10.26 -47.95 22.84
CA GLY A 743 -9.03 -47.53 22.19
C GLY A 743 -8.12 -48.71 21.85
N ARG A 744 -7.46 -48.64 20.70
CA ARG A 744 -6.52 -49.65 20.20
C ARG A 744 -5.23 -48.96 19.76
N PRO A 745 -4.06 -49.38 20.26
CA PRO A 745 -2.79 -48.80 19.83
C PRO A 745 -2.56 -49.14 18.36
N LEU A 746 -2.20 -48.14 17.55
CA LEU A 746 -1.95 -48.30 16.12
C LEU A 746 -0.44 -48.31 15.81
N LEU A 747 0.33 -47.49 16.53
CA LEU A 747 1.75 -47.31 16.30
C LEU A 747 2.48 -47.02 17.61
N THR A 748 3.66 -47.63 17.77
CA THR A 748 4.61 -47.28 18.83
C THR A 748 5.95 -46.80 18.26
N ALA A 749 6.56 -45.81 18.91
CA ALA A 749 7.94 -45.36 18.71
C ALA A 749 8.74 -45.60 20.00
N GLU A 750 9.90 -46.25 19.93
CA GLU A 750 10.72 -46.62 21.10
C GLU A 750 9.91 -47.19 22.29
N ARG A 751 8.95 -48.09 21.99
CA ARG A 751 7.99 -48.71 22.94
C ARG A 751 6.91 -47.79 23.52
N ARG A 752 6.88 -46.51 23.15
CA ARG A 752 5.84 -45.55 23.54
C ARG A 752 4.70 -45.60 22.53
N THR A 753 3.46 -45.69 23.00
CA THR A 753 2.28 -45.64 22.10
C THR A 753 2.01 -44.20 21.70
N VAL A 754 2.27 -43.87 20.43
CA VAL A 754 2.20 -42.50 19.89
C VAL A 754 1.02 -42.29 18.94
N LEU A 755 0.33 -43.38 18.57
CA LEU A 755 -0.90 -43.32 17.78
C LEU A 755 -1.91 -44.33 18.30
N VAL A 756 -3.14 -43.89 18.54
CA VAL A 756 -4.24 -44.72 19.06
C VAL A 756 -5.50 -44.44 18.27
N GLY A 757 -6.19 -45.49 17.83
CA GLY A 757 -7.44 -45.39 17.09
C GLY A 757 -8.57 -46.15 17.79
N GLY A 758 -9.81 -45.86 17.44
CA GLY A 758 -10.95 -46.62 17.93
C GLY A 758 -12.27 -46.19 17.31
N ARG A 759 -13.30 -47.01 17.49
CA ARG A 759 -14.68 -46.67 17.11
C ARG A 759 -15.47 -46.25 18.34
N LEU A 760 -16.18 -45.14 18.23
CA LEU A 760 -17.05 -44.60 19.28
C LEU A 760 -18.43 -44.34 18.67
N GLY A 761 -19.43 -45.12 19.06
CA GLY A 761 -20.71 -45.16 18.34
C GLY A 761 -20.50 -45.61 16.89
N SER A 762 -21.03 -44.85 15.93
CA SER A 762 -20.88 -45.14 14.49
C SER A 762 -19.64 -44.49 13.85
N GLY A 763 -18.95 -43.61 14.58
CA GLY A 763 -17.79 -42.87 14.06
C GLY A 763 -16.45 -43.47 14.47
N SER A 764 -15.37 -42.77 14.08
CA SER A 764 -13.99 -43.17 14.37
C SER A 764 -13.18 -42.02 14.96
N VAL A 765 -12.31 -42.35 15.91
CA VAL A 765 -11.40 -41.37 16.54
C VAL A 765 -9.97 -41.86 16.42
N VAL A 766 -9.08 -40.97 16.01
CA VAL A 766 -7.64 -41.16 16.01
C VAL A 766 -7.02 -40.07 16.89
N TRP A 767 -6.19 -40.49 17.83
CA TRP A 767 -5.32 -39.61 18.60
C TRP A 767 -3.87 -39.86 18.20
N SER A 768 -3.16 -38.78 17.89
CA SER A 768 -1.74 -38.73 17.54
C SER A 768 -0.97 -37.93 18.59
N GLY A 769 0.19 -38.41 18.96
CA GLY A 769 1.15 -37.69 19.79
C GLY A 769 2.42 -37.32 19.03
N LEU A 770 2.39 -37.28 17.70
CA LEU A 770 3.60 -37.11 16.88
C LEU A 770 3.91 -35.66 16.52
N GLY A 771 2.94 -34.74 16.57
CA GLY A 771 3.08 -33.43 15.95
C GLY A 771 3.11 -33.60 14.43
N LEU A 772 2.28 -34.50 13.92
CA LEU A 772 2.41 -35.05 12.57
C LEU A 772 2.40 -33.99 11.46
N PRO A 773 1.48 -33.00 11.44
CA PRO A 773 1.50 -31.96 10.39
C PRO A 773 2.81 -31.17 10.36
N TYR A 774 3.34 -30.78 11.54
CA TYR A 774 4.62 -30.07 11.63
C TYR A 774 5.80 -30.95 11.20
N HIS A 775 5.83 -32.22 11.60
CA HIS A 775 6.88 -33.15 11.18
C HIS A 775 6.90 -33.35 9.65
N ILE A 776 5.72 -33.51 9.03
CA ILE A 776 5.59 -33.60 7.57
C ILE A 776 6.19 -32.37 6.90
N ASP A 777 5.81 -31.17 7.38
CA ASP A 777 6.25 -29.89 6.82
C ASP A 777 7.75 -29.62 7.02
N VAL A 778 8.35 -30.08 8.13
CA VAL A 778 9.80 -29.95 8.36
C VAL A 778 10.61 -30.84 7.42
N PHE A 779 10.12 -32.05 7.12
CA PHE A 779 10.86 -33.05 6.35
C PHE A 779 10.40 -33.21 4.91
N HIS A 780 9.36 -32.48 4.50
CA HIS A 780 8.75 -32.54 3.16
C HIS A 780 8.37 -33.98 2.79
N SER A 781 7.90 -34.77 3.78
CA SER A 781 7.78 -36.22 3.64
C SER A 781 6.47 -36.65 2.98
N GLN A 782 6.58 -37.14 1.75
CA GLN A 782 5.45 -37.71 1.02
C GLN A 782 4.86 -38.96 1.69
N ALA A 783 5.69 -39.79 2.33
CA ALA A 783 5.22 -41.01 2.99
C ALA A 783 4.34 -40.67 4.21
N GLU A 784 4.77 -39.69 5.00
CA GLU A 784 4.02 -39.21 6.15
C GLU A 784 2.74 -38.48 5.76
N SER A 785 2.80 -37.68 4.69
CA SER A 785 1.60 -37.04 4.10
C SER A 785 0.55 -38.09 3.70
N ARG A 786 0.96 -39.23 3.10
CA ARG A 786 0.05 -40.36 2.83
C ARG A 786 -0.50 -41.00 4.10
N VAL A 787 0.30 -41.12 5.15
CA VAL A 787 -0.18 -41.59 6.47
C VAL A 787 -1.25 -40.63 7.00
N LEU A 788 -1.01 -39.32 6.96
CA LEU A 788 -1.99 -38.31 7.37
C LEU A 788 -3.31 -38.47 6.60
N ALA A 789 -3.27 -38.58 5.26
CA ALA A 789 -4.47 -38.87 4.46
C ALA A 789 -5.20 -40.14 4.92
N LYS A 790 -4.46 -41.20 5.22
CA LYS A 790 -5.03 -42.48 5.70
C LYS A 790 -5.70 -42.33 7.05
N LEU A 791 -5.13 -41.55 7.96
CA LEU A 791 -5.73 -41.29 9.28
C LEU A 791 -6.99 -40.41 9.17
N LEU A 792 -7.00 -39.45 8.23
CA LEU A 792 -8.15 -38.57 7.99
C LEU A 792 -9.31 -39.27 7.28
N LEU A 793 -8.99 -40.05 6.24
CA LEU A 793 -9.96 -40.56 5.27
C LEU A 793 -10.26 -42.06 5.42
N GLY A 794 -9.46 -42.80 6.18
CA GLY A 794 -9.56 -44.27 6.27
C GLY A 794 -9.04 -44.99 5.01
N GLU A 795 -8.94 -46.32 5.09
CA GLU A 795 -8.28 -47.18 4.09
C GLU A 795 -8.88 -47.13 2.68
N GLU A 796 -10.21 -47.10 2.57
CA GLU A 796 -10.91 -47.14 1.28
C GLU A 796 -10.77 -45.82 0.49
N MET A 797 -10.41 -44.71 1.16
CA MET A 797 -10.41 -43.36 0.58
C MET A 797 -9.02 -42.73 0.46
N SER A 798 -7.97 -43.35 1.01
CA SER A 798 -6.59 -42.83 1.03
C SER A 798 -5.76 -43.14 -0.23
N ALA A 799 -6.34 -43.79 -1.25
CA ALA A 799 -5.64 -44.13 -2.49
C ALA A 799 -5.34 -42.88 -3.36
N PRO A 800 -4.21 -42.88 -4.11
CA PRO A 800 -3.80 -41.75 -4.96
C PRO A 800 -4.87 -41.40 -6.02
N ALA A 801 -5.01 -40.11 -6.32
CA ALA A 801 -6.06 -39.58 -7.20
C ALA A 801 -6.12 -40.28 -8.58
N ALA A 802 -4.97 -40.73 -9.11
CA ALA A 802 -4.87 -41.45 -10.39
C ALA A 802 -5.60 -42.81 -10.42
N THR A 803 -5.89 -43.41 -9.26
CA THR A 803 -6.66 -44.68 -9.15
C THR A 803 -8.13 -44.46 -8.76
N ARG A 804 -8.53 -43.23 -8.45
CA ARG A 804 -9.95 -42.87 -8.29
C ARG A 804 -10.53 -42.52 -9.66
N SER A 805 -11.49 -43.34 -10.10
CA SER A 805 -12.36 -43.05 -11.24
C SER A 805 -13.00 -41.67 -11.08
N ALA A 806 -13.60 -41.14 -12.15
CA ALA A 806 -14.34 -39.88 -12.25
C ALA A 806 -15.45 -39.64 -11.18
N SER A 807 -15.61 -40.53 -10.19
CA SER A 807 -16.60 -40.54 -9.10
C SER A 807 -16.39 -39.50 -7.98
N ALA A 808 -15.24 -38.84 -7.91
CA ALA A 808 -15.06 -37.67 -7.01
C ALA A 808 -15.67 -36.39 -7.60
N PHE A 809 -15.89 -36.35 -8.92
CA PHE A 809 -16.75 -35.36 -9.54
C PHE A 809 -18.19 -35.77 -9.29
N SER A 810 -19.01 -34.78 -8.97
CA SER A 810 -20.43 -34.99 -9.05
C SER A 810 -20.83 -35.21 -10.52
N ASP A 811 -21.63 -36.24 -10.82
CA ASP A 811 -22.40 -36.31 -12.07
C ASP A 811 -23.42 -35.17 -12.21
N ALA A 812 -23.50 -34.27 -11.21
CA ALA A 812 -24.37 -33.13 -11.24
C ALA A 812 -24.00 -32.21 -12.40
N ALA A 813 -25.01 -31.88 -13.20
CA ALA A 813 -24.86 -30.86 -14.21
C ALA A 813 -24.62 -29.51 -13.51
N LEU A 814 -23.47 -28.90 -13.78
CA LEU A 814 -23.14 -27.55 -13.33
C LEU A 814 -23.24 -26.59 -14.51
N ARG A 815 -24.01 -25.53 -14.35
CA ARG A 815 -23.99 -24.37 -15.25
C ARG A 815 -23.47 -23.17 -14.48
N TYR A 816 -22.23 -22.79 -14.80
CA TYR A 816 -21.60 -21.59 -14.26
C TYR A 816 -21.79 -20.41 -15.20
N ARG A 817 -22.19 -19.28 -14.64
CA ARG A 817 -22.25 -17.99 -15.33
C ARG A 817 -21.46 -16.95 -14.55
N PHE A 818 -20.41 -16.45 -15.18
CA PHE A 818 -19.77 -15.20 -14.79
C PHE A 818 -20.68 -14.05 -15.27
N VAL A 819 -21.34 -13.35 -14.34
CA VAL A 819 -22.27 -12.26 -14.70
C VAL A 819 -21.49 -10.96 -14.88
N ASP A 820 -20.69 -10.62 -13.87
CA ASP A 820 -19.81 -9.46 -13.79
C ASP A 820 -18.75 -9.75 -12.70
N PRO A 821 -17.69 -8.94 -12.53
CA PRO A 821 -16.66 -9.21 -11.54
C PRO A 821 -17.14 -9.34 -10.10
N ASP A 822 -18.24 -8.68 -9.74
CA ASP A 822 -18.80 -8.68 -8.40
C ASP A 822 -19.90 -9.75 -8.23
N ARG A 823 -20.24 -10.53 -9.28
CA ARG A 823 -21.35 -11.49 -9.24
C ARG A 823 -21.12 -12.77 -10.03
N ARG A 824 -21.42 -13.91 -9.40
CA ARG A 824 -21.44 -15.25 -10.04
C ARG A 824 -22.80 -15.91 -9.83
N VAL A 825 -23.21 -16.71 -10.81
CA VAL A 825 -24.40 -17.55 -10.72
C VAL A 825 -24.01 -18.98 -11.06
N ILE A 826 -24.40 -19.91 -10.21
CA ILE A 826 -24.05 -21.32 -10.29
C ILE A 826 -25.34 -22.13 -10.13
N ASP A 827 -25.78 -22.74 -11.22
CA ASP A 827 -26.91 -23.64 -11.22
C ASP A 827 -26.38 -25.08 -11.14
N ILE A 828 -26.85 -25.84 -10.16
CA ILE A 828 -26.38 -27.19 -9.84
C ILE A 828 -27.57 -28.12 -9.96
N ASP A 829 -27.41 -29.27 -10.62
CA ASP A 829 -28.46 -30.28 -10.69
C ASP A 829 -27.89 -31.67 -10.46
N GLY A 830 -28.16 -32.27 -9.31
CA GLY A 830 -27.70 -33.59 -8.92
C GLY A 830 -27.10 -33.64 -7.51
N ARG A 831 -26.50 -34.79 -7.16
CA ARG A 831 -26.02 -35.03 -5.79
C ARG A 831 -24.67 -34.37 -5.51
N ALA A 832 -24.54 -33.47 -4.54
CA ALA A 832 -23.30 -32.73 -4.24
C ALA A 832 -23.17 -32.36 -2.75
N SER A 833 -21.95 -32.29 -2.21
CA SER A 833 -21.73 -31.85 -0.83
C SER A 833 -21.65 -30.31 -0.72
N GLY A 834 -21.15 -29.66 -1.76
CA GLY A 834 -20.94 -28.23 -1.80
C GLY A 834 -20.29 -27.77 -3.10
N VAL A 835 -20.08 -26.46 -3.20
CA VAL A 835 -19.38 -25.82 -4.31
C VAL A 835 -18.04 -25.29 -3.83
N LEU A 836 -16.98 -25.70 -4.52
CA LEU A 836 -15.65 -25.12 -4.36
C LEU A 836 -15.45 -24.03 -5.42
N VAL A 837 -15.18 -22.82 -4.95
CA VAL A 837 -14.83 -21.66 -5.78
C VAL A 837 -13.38 -21.29 -5.45
N LYS A 838 -12.48 -21.58 -6.38
CA LYS A 838 -11.04 -21.28 -6.29
C LYS A 838 -10.74 -19.81 -6.60
N GLU A 839 -11.55 -18.91 -6.05
CA GLU A 839 -11.26 -17.48 -5.93
C GLU A 839 -10.97 -17.19 -4.45
N ARG A 840 -10.12 -16.18 -4.17
CA ARG A 840 -9.75 -15.85 -2.79
C ARG A 840 -10.97 -15.51 -1.95
N TRP A 841 -11.01 -16.05 -0.73
CA TRP A 841 -12.04 -15.70 0.24
C TRP A 841 -11.85 -14.26 0.74
N SER A 842 -12.96 -13.55 0.91
CA SER A 842 -13.01 -12.22 1.51
C SER A 842 -14.30 -12.10 2.33
N PRO A 843 -14.31 -11.39 3.48
CA PRO A 843 -15.52 -11.20 4.29
C PRO A 843 -16.65 -10.46 3.56
N ASN A 844 -16.32 -9.79 2.45
CA ASN A 844 -17.24 -9.02 1.62
C ASN A 844 -17.96 -9.87 0.55
N TRP A 845 -17.58 -11.15 0.40
CA TRP A 845 -18.33 -12.09 -0.41
C TRP A 845 -19.55 -12.59 0.36
N HIS A 846 -20.69 -12.62 -0.31
CA HIS A 846 -21.94 -13.16 0.20
C HIS A 846 -22.46 -14.24 -0.74
N ALA A 847 -23.00 -15.32 -0.18
CA ALA A 847 -23.62 -16.39 -0.93
C ALA A 847 -25.08 -16.56 -0.52
N THR A 848 -25.93 -16.85 -1.49
CA THR A 848 -27.28 -17.37 -1.27
C THR A 848 -27.45 -18.67 -2.03
N VAL A 849 -28.07 -19.67 -1.41
CA VAL A 849 -28.50 -20.92 -2.06
C VAL A 849 -30.02 -20.95 -1.99
N ASP A 850 -30.67 -21.06 -3.14
CA ASP A 850 -32.13 -21.06 -3.29
C ASP A 850 -32.79 -19.84 -2.62
N GLY A 851 -32.13 -18.68 -2.73
CA GLY A 851 -32.55 -17.41 -2.12
C GLY A 851 -32.26 -17.29 -0.62
N THR A 852 -31.78 -18.34 0.04
CA THR A 852 -31.43 -18.33 1.46
C THR A 852 -29.95 -17.99 1.64
N PRO A 853 -29.60 -16.98 2.47
CA PRO A 853 -28.21 -16.69 2.80
C PRO A 853 -27.49 -17.91 3.38
N THR A 854 -26.29 -18.20 2.87
CA THR A 854 -25.42 -19.27 3.36
C THR A 854 -24.03 -18.75 3.65
N ARG A 855 -23.29 -19.46 4.51
CA ARG A 855 -21.93 -19.11 4.89
C ARG A 855 -20.96 -19.47 3.75
N ILE A 856 -19.92 -18.65 3.60
CA ILE A 856 -18.75 -18.99 2.79
C ILE A 856 -17.61 -19.31 3.75
N GLU A 857 -17.07 -20.51 3.63
CA GLU A 857 -15.98 -21.02 4.46
C GLU A 857 -14.66 -20.92 3.72
N ILE A 858 -13.57 -20.70 4.45
CA ILE A 858 -12.22 -20.68 3.88
C ILE A 858 -11.78 -22.12 3.66
N ALA A 859 -11.42 -22.46 2.43
CA ALA A 859 -11.02 -23.80 2.02
C ALA A 859 -9.62 -23.83 1.40
N GLY A 860 -8.85 -24.88 1.72
CA GLY A 860 -7.48 -25.04 1.21
C GLY A 860 -6.62 -23.79 1.47
N PRO A 861 -5.78 -23.36 0.51
CA PRO A 861 -4.97 -22.16 0.63
C PRO A 861 -5.81 -20.89 0.33
N GLY A 862 -6.86 -20.63 1.11
CA GLY A 862 -7.57 -19.34 1.10
C GLY A 862 -8.67 -19.20 0.05
N MET A 863 -9.18 -20.32 -0.47
CA MET A 863 -10.28 -20.38 -1.44
C MET A 863 -11.64 -20.42 -0.73
N MET A 864 -12.74 -20.43 -1.49
CA MET A 864 -14.10 -20.42 -0.95
C MET A 864 -14.79 -21.78 -1.06
N TRP A 865 -15.38 -22.24 0.04
CA TRP A 865 -16.33 -23.36 0.07
C TRP A 865 -17.73 -22.89 0.46
N ILE A 866 -18.72 -23.35 -0.29
CA ILE A 866 -20.14 -23.05 -0.03
C ILE A 866 -20.89 -24.38 0.15
N PRO A 867 -21.35 -24.70 1.37
CA PRO A 867 -22.12 -25.92 1.61
C PRO A 867 -23.52 -25.83 0.99
N LEU A 868 -24.01 -26.96 0.48
CA LEU A 868 -25.39 -27.09 0.03
C LEU A 868 -26.30 -27.57 1.18
N PRO A 869 -27.57 -27.13 1.22
CA PRO A 869 -28.49 -27.44 2.30
C PRO A 869 -28.85 -28.93 2.38
N ASP A 870 -29.02 -29.58 1.22
CA ASP A 870 -29.13 -31.02 1.10
C ASP A 870 -28.10 -31.54 0.08
N LYS A 871 -27.77 -32.83 0.21
CA LYS A 871 -26.72 -33.42 -0.64
C LYS A 871 -27.22 -33.74 -2.05
N GLY A 872 -28.45 -33.40 -2.45
CA GLY A 872 -28.92 -33.67 -3.79
C GLY A 872 -30.26 -33.04 -4.14
N GLY A 873 -30.38 -32.66 -5.40
CA GLY A 873 -31.49 -31.84 -5.90
C GLY A 873 -30.94 -30.82 -6.90
N SER A 874 -31.77 -29.87 -7.29
CA SER A 874 -31.32 -28.73 -8.08
C SER A 874 -31.21 -27.50 -7.18
N HIS A 875 -30.08 -26.81 -7.22
CA HIS A 875 -29.80 -25.63 -6.41
C HIS A 875 -29.38 -24.44 -7.27
N HIS A 876 -29.85 -23.27 -6.88
CA HIS A 876 -29.47 -21.99 -7.44
C HIS A 876 -28.58 -21.21 -6.46
N LEU A 877 -27.28 -21.15 -6.76
CA LEU A 877 -26.31 -20.43 -5.94
C LEU A 877 -25.93 -19.12 -6.60
N VAL A 878 -26.01 -18.02 -5.82
CA VAL A 878 -25.56 -16.69 -6.23
C VAL A 878 -24.46 -16.22 -5.28
N LEU A 879 -23.31 -15.87 -5.83
CA LEU A 879 -22.25 -15.17 -5.11
C LEU A 879 -22.29 -13.69 -5.49
N SER A 880 -22.23 -12.81 -4.50
CA SER A 880 -22.13 -11.36 -4.71
C SER A 880 -21.07 -10.74 -3.80
N TYR A 881 -20.15 -9.98 -4.37
CA TYR A 881 -19.21 -9.15 -3.65
C TYR A 881 -19.84 -7.79 -3.36
N ARG A 882 -19.72 -7.31 -2.12
CA ARG A 882 -20.32 -6.03 -1.70
C ARG A 882 -19.32 -5.25 -0.86
N LEU A 883 -19.36 -3.93 -0.97
CA LEU A 883 -18.59 -3.05 -0.11
C LEU A 883 -18.97 -3.23 1.37
N SER A 884 -17.97 -3.21 2.23
CA SER A 884 -18.13 -3.21 3.67
C SER A 884 -18.83 -1.92 4.15
N LEU A 885 -19.38 -1.94 5.37
CA LEU A 885 -19.92 -0.72 5.98
C LEU A 885 -18.87 0.38 6.13
N VAL A 886 -17.60 0.02 6.31
CA VAL A 886 -16.48 0.95 6.42
C VAL A 886 -16.19 1.60 5.07
N GLU A 887 -16.18 0.81 3.99
CA GLU A 887 -16.01 1.32 2.63
C GLU A 887 -17.17 2.26 2.26
N ILE A 888 -18.41 1.86 2.51
CA ILE A 888 -19.61 2.69 2.28
C ILE A 888 -19.53 4.00 3.08
N ALA A 889 -19.16 3.94 4.36
CA ALA A 889 -18.97 5.13 5.19
C ALA A 889 -17.86 6.04 4.63
N GLY A 890 -16.79 5.46 4.08
CA GLY A 890 -15.70 6.18 3.42
C GLY A 890 -16.18 6.96 2.21
N TYR A 891 -16.96 6.31 1.33
CA TYR A 891 -17.61 6.98 0.18
C TYR A 891 -18.58 8.07 0.62
N GLY A 892 -19.40 7.81 1.66
CA GLY A 892 -20.32 8.80 2.22
C GLY A 892 -19.61 10.03 2.77
N LEU A 893 -18.53 9.83 3.53
CA LEU A 893 -17.70 10.91 4.08
C LEU A 893 -17.07 11.75 2.95
N ALA A 894 -16.55 11.10 1.91
CA ALA A 894 -15.99 11.76 0.74
C ALA A 894 -17.01 12.60 -0.01
N ALA A 895 -18.21 12.05 -0.26
CA ALA A 895 -19.30 12.75 -0.94
C ALA A 895 -19.78 13.98 -0.15
N LEU A 896 -20.01 13.83 1.17
CA LEU A 896 -20.43 14.92 2.04
C LEU A 896 -19.38 16.04 2.11
N THR A 897 -18.12 15.68 2.29
CA THR A 897 -17.02 16.67 2.39
C THR A 897 -16.82 17.41 1.07
N THR A 898 -16.83 16.69 -0.05
CA THR A 898 -16.71 17.27 -1.39
C THR A 898 -17.85 18.24 -1.68
N THR A 899 -19.09 17.86 -1.33
CA THR A 899 -20.26 18.73 -1.44
C THR A 899 -20.11 19.99 -0.58
N GLY A 900 -19.64 19.85 0.66
CA GLY A 900 -19.34 20.99 1.54
C GLY A 900 -18.31 21.95 0.94
N VAL A 901 -17.22 21.43 0.36
CA VAL A 901 -16.20 22.23 -0.33
C VAL A 901 -16.78 22.97 -1.54
N LEU A 902 -17.61 22.30 -2.35
CA LEU A 902 -18.30 22.92 -3.48
C LEU A 902 -19.26 24.03 -3.04
N LEU A 903 -20.02 23.82 -1.95
CA LEU A 903 -20.90 24.85 -1.40
C LEU A 903 -20.10 26.07 -0.89
N LEU A 904 -18.97 25.86 -0.21
CA LEU A 904 -18.08 26.96 0.22
C LEU A 904 -17.45 27.72 -0.95
N LEU A 905 -17.24 27.04 -2.09
CA LEU A 905 -16.77 27.65 -3.33
C LEU A 905 -17.86 28.52 -3.97
N LEU A 906 -19.06 27.95 -4.14
CA LEU A 906 -20.18 28.56 -4.86
C LEU A 906 -20.92 29.64 -4.04
N VAL A 907 -20.87 29.57 -2.71
CA VAL A 907 -21.64 30.48 -1.82
C VAL A 907 -20.70 31.29 -0.90
N PRO A 908 -20.13 32.43 -1.38
CA PRO A 908 -19.23 33.27 -0.60
C PRO A 908 -19.72 33.71 0.79
N PRO A 909 -21.01 34.01 1.00
CA PRO A 909 -21.53 34.34 2.33
C PRO A 909 -21.30 33.25 3.39
N LEU A 910 -21.38 31.97 3.00
CA LEU A 910 -21.15 30.85 3.92
C LEU A 910 -19.70 30.82 4.42
N TRP A 911 -18.73 31.03 3.52
CA TRP A 911 -17.32 31.17 3.89
C TRP A 911 -17.10 32.31 4.89
N SER A 912 -17.67 33.48 4.61
CA SER A 912 -17.56 34.67 5.46
C SER A 912 -18.17 34.43 6.84
N TRP A 913 -19.32 33.74 6.90
CA TRP A 913 -19.96 33.35 8.15
C TRP A 913 -19.12 32.38 8.97
N GLY A 914 -18.64 31.29 8.35
CA GLY A 914 -17.82 30.27 9.03
C GLY A 914 -16.51 30.84 9.57
N ARG A 915 -15.84 31.69 8.78
CA ARG A 915 -14.62 32.38 9.22
C ARG A 915 -14.86 33.25 10.46
N ARG A 916 -15.94 34.04 10.49
CA ARG A 916 -16.28 34.89 11.65
C ARG A 916 -16.55 34.05 12.91
N ARG A 917 -17.21 32.90 12.77
CA ARG A 917 -17.45 31.97 13.88
C ARG A 917 -16.15 31.38 14.41
N LEU A 918 -15.24 30.97 13.52
CA LEU A 918 -13.92 30.46 13.90
C LEU A 918 -13.09 31.52 14.64
N GLU A 919 -13.07 32.75 14.13
CA GLU A 919 -12.38 33.88 14.76
C GLU A 919 -12.93 34.16 16.17
N ALA A 920 -14.26 34.11 16.34
CA ALA A 920 -14.90 34.25 17.64
C ALA A 920 -14.50 33.13 18.63
N LEU A 921 -14.51 31.86 18.18
CA LEU A 921 -14.10 30.71 19.01
C LEU A 921 -12.64 30.79 19.44
N VAL A 922 -11.73 31.16 18.52
CA VAL A 922 -10.30 31.34 18.83
C VAL A 922 -10.09 32.48 19.82
N THR A 923 -10.85 33.57 19.69
CA THR A 923 -10.75 34.72 20.59
C THR A 923 -11.25 34.38 22.00
N VAL A 924 -12.26 33.51 22.11
CA VAL A 924 -12.72 32.97 23.39
C VAL A 924 -11.66 32.04 24.02
N ALA A 925 -11.06 31.14 23.25
CA ALA A 925 -10.03 30.21 23.72
C ALA A 925 -8.70 30.91 24.09
N ALA A 926 -8.44 32.09 23.52
CA ALA A 926 -7.23 32.88 23.81
C ALA A 926 -7.37 33.83 25.02
N ARG A 927 -8.52 33.85 25.71
CA ARG A 927 -8.67 34.62 26.96
C ARG A 927 -7.84 33.94 28.07
N PRO A 928 -6.94 34.66 28.75
CA PRO A 928 -6.27 34.10 29.91
C PRO A 928 -7.32 33.80 30.98
N VAL A 929 -7.26 32.59 31.56
CA VAL A 929 -7.98 32.27 32.80
C VAL A 929 -7.29 33.09 33.90
N VAL A 930 -7.70 34.35 34.05
CA VAL A 930 -7.38 35.12 35.25
C VAL A 930 -8.26 34.53 36.34
N GLY A 931 -7.66 33.68 37.17
CA GLY A 931 -8.28 33.20 38.40
C GLY A 931 -8.78 34.40 39.20
N ARG A 932 -10.07 34.39 39.54
CA ARG A 932 -10.61 35.25 40.59
C ARG A 932 -9.96 34.81 41.90
N PHE A 933 -8.88 35.47 42.30
CA PHE A 933 -8.55 35.57 43.71
C PHE A 933 -9.33 36.77 44.27
N PRO A 934 -10.15 36.60 45.32
CA PRO A 934 -10.73 37.73 46.04
C PRO A 934 -9.60 38.44 46.79
N SER A 935 -9.32 39.69 46.44
CA SER A 935 -8.43 40.55 47.20
C SER A 935 -9.23 41.23 48.31
N ASP A 936 -9.49 40.52 49.40
CA ASP A 936 -9.84 41.13 50.67
C ASP A 936 -8.54 41.57 51.36
N VAL A 937 -8.05 42.75 51.00
CA VAL A 937 -7.05 43.50 51.78
C VAL A 937 -7.51 44.96 51.83
N PRO A 938 -7.79 45.55 53.00
CA PRO A 938 -8.19 46.94 53.11
C PRO A 938 -7.02 47.88 52.81
N ASP A 939 -7.28 48.98 52.10
CA ASP A 939 -6.32 50.04 51.85
C ASP A 939 -5.84 50.70 53.17
N PRO A 940 -4.55 51.02 53.31
CA PRO A 940 -4.06 51.88 54.39
C PRO A 940 -4.35 53.37 54.05
N PRO A 941 -4.72 54.20 55.04
CA PRO A 941 -4.91 55.63 54.82
C PRO A 941 -3.57 56.38 54.79
N ASP A 942 -3.59 57.51 54.10
CA ASP A 942 -2.64 58.62 54.16
C ASP A 942 -1.33 58.51 53.36
N ALA A 943 -1.36 59.04 52.13
CA ALA A 943 -0.23 59.75 51.55
C ALA A 943 -0.72 60.99 50.74
N PRO A 944 -0.09 62.17 50.90
CA PRO A 944 -0.60 63.48 50.47
C PRO A 944 -0.40 63.76 48.96
N PRO A 945 -1.11 64.75 48.39
CA PRO A 945 -1.15 64.96 46.94
C PRO A 945 0.11 65.67 46.42
N PRO A 946 0.58 65.39 45.19
CA PRO A 946 1.57 66.24 44.55
C PRO A 946 0.92 67.54 44.07
N VAL A 947 1.48 68.64 44.56
CA VAL A 947 1.22 70.03 44.17
C VAL A 947 1.45 70.25 42.67
N ALA A 948 0.50 70.92 42.03
CA ALA A 948 0.60 71.43 40.67
C ALA A 948 1.29 72.80 40.63
N LEU A 949 2.24 72.98 39.70
CA LEU A 949 2.64 74.28 39.13
C LEU A 949 2.97 74.02 37.64
N GLN A 950 1.99 74.24 36.76
CA GLN A 950 1.86 75.44 35.89
C GLN A 950 2.94 75.56 34.80
N ARG A 951 2.51 75.40 33.54
CA ARG A 951 2.32 76.57 32.67
C ARG A 951 1.42 76.26 31.47
N ASP A 952 0.39 77.09 31.39
CA ASP A 952 -0.40 77.47 30.22
C ASP A 952 0.49 77.83 29.00
N ALA A 953 0.04 77.93 27.74
CA ALA A 953 -1.27 78.31 27.24
C ALA A 953 -1.45 77.86 25.78
N ALA A 954 -2.71 77.70 25.40
CA ALA A 954 -3.24 77.48 24.06
C ALA A 954 -3.14 78.75 23.17
N HIS A 955 -3.40 78.82 21.86
CA HIS A 955 -4.19 78.02 20.91
C HIS A 955 -3.67 78.23 19.46
N ARG A 956 -3.53 77.18 18.65
CA ARG A 956 -3.69 77.20 17.18
C ARG A 956 -4.31 75.87 16.74
N THR A 957 -5.40 75.98 16.00
CA THR A 957 -6.45 74.99 15.71
C THR A 957 -6.01 73.77 14.92
#